data_AF-A0A817NQX1-F1
#
_entry.id   AF-A0A817NQX1-F1
#
_cell.length_a   1.000
_cell.length_b   1.000
_cell.length_c   1.000
_cell.angle_alpha   90.00
_cell.angle_beta   90.00
_cell.angle_gamma   90.00
#
_symmetry.space_group_name_H-M   'P 1'
#
loop_
_entity.id
_entity.type
_entity.pdbx_description
1 polymer ?
#
loop_
_entity_poly.entity_id
_entity_poly.type
_entity_poly.pdbx_seq_one_letter_code
_entity_poly.pdbx_strand_id
1 'polypeptide(L)'
;MSSTTNVTASDTLINDNTIEEISRILELQDTEEKEQIINDVLKNGRQALVKYERILIPEIYSVEINKSIDDQSAVVQTLIQRTDLSELIKQHVYQRWKTACLNQPKIWEFIVKMKDENKEHFESVLQHTADYDSTYTKSSSILAVILQILFHGIDNESFTKTIFIDLWNSVTNKGIQGCKDFTQYISEDDLNEQLADCDSPLFLALRIYYYEQLSELFKQNKIPDTRNLYSLAADNVTKKGWLNGIESVKNKIPLVKYEALLKEIAPMIGSSVEVPELRSTSTPTSASNLATSTRDNTPLPNTTHLELITPIPTPNQPPIIGIWSDPHLASSTTTPFGNVTLDEKGKQRLYLKELRHDLATMTSCAEKTIMELLLHFEAELLEDSMFANNQGTVIPLFEKLQDQIKKQGWLSEKIQENLRDLNRHIQNHDVPLLMRSLRELLAKIRPLNIQEIQKLVEKARNAAELIRDKEVILLIGETGTGKSTTIQFLAGCKMKATKVEVEPGKFLEHITIDKSITSITNRGLKNVTTSARNKSETRYIAPVTIQLKDIFGSYETGEIILCDAPGFGDTAGPEVDIANSVGVVEAIKGCKSVKILALSSYKSLGDRGQGIQKLAHLLINMVHSIEDRLSAICYVFTKYPSNVDISALLFDIKRWKVDTDPLLQRDTVFVTVLTDMIEKTMDGAENIDPIRGDPKTIIKKFKKAQGIMFPNEVFKFSMSEETQACVANQVQRDNSSVRYALKYKDIDLVVYYLNKLKTLKHLLKHKTAQDAYEDALHF
;
A
#
# COMPACT_ATOMS: atom_id res chain seq x y z
N MET A 1 -38.95 -13.64 13.35
CA MET A 1 -39.02 -15.11 13.33
C MET A 1 -37.69 -15.63 13.82
N SER A 2 -37.63 -16.04 15.09
CA SER A 2 -36.46 -16.62 15.74
C SER A 2 -36.24 -18.03 15.18
N SER A 3 -35.16 -18.23 14.44
CA SER A 3 -34.69 -19.56 14.08
C SER A 3 -34.04 -20.20 15.30
N THR A 4 -34.82 -20.91 16.11
CA THR A 4 -34.28 -21.89 17.06
C THR A 4 -33.61 -22.99 16.24
N THR A 5 -32.29 -22.93 16.18
CA THR A 5 -31.44 -23.99 15.63
C THR A 5 -31.71 -25.29 16.38
N ASN A 6 -31.99 -26.36 15.64
CA ASN A 6 -32.10 -27.72 16.18
C ASN A 6 -30.77 -28.11 16.83
N VAL A 7 -30.67 -27.96 18.14
CA VAL A 7 -29.58 -28.54 18.94
C VAL A 7 -29.70 -30.05 18.79
N THR A 8 -28.64 -30.70 18.30
CA THR A 8 -28.67 -32.14 18.06
C THR A 8 -28.70 -32.89 19.39
N ALA A 9 -29.37 -34.05 19.46
CA ALA A 9 -29.47 -34.83 20.69
C ALA A 9 -28.11 -35.21 21.30
N SER A 10 -27.03 -35.19 20.51
CA SER A 10 -25.65 -35.39 20.98
C SER A 10 -25.08 -34.20 21.75
N ASP A 11 -25.47 -32.97 21.42
CA ASP A 11 -24.97 -31.76 22.10
C ASP A 11 -25.58 -31.63 23.51
N THR A 12 -26.84 -32.04 23.69
CA THR A 12 -27.49 -32.11 25.01
C THR A 12 -26.85 -33.18 25.89
N LEU A 13 -26.51 -34.35 25.34
CA LEU A 13 -25.93 -35.45 26.12
C LEU A 13 -24.52 -35.15 26.64
N ILE A 14 -23.71 -34.43 25.85
CA ILE A 14 -22.36 -34.01 26.27
C ILE A 14 -22.44 -32.99 27.41
N ASN A 15 -23.48 -32.14 27.42
CA ASN A 15 -23.66 -31.13 28.44
C ASN A 15 -24.04 -31.73 29.80
N ASP A 16 -24.96 -32.69 29.84
CA ASP A 16 -25.46 -33.26 31.11
C ASP A 16 -24.35 -33.99 31.89
N ASN A 17 -23.52 -34.79 31.20
CA ASN A 17 -22.39 -35.49 31.83
C ASN A 17 -21.31 -34.50 32.33
N THR A 18 -21.05 -33.42 31.58
CA THR A 18 -20.10 -32.39 31.99
C THR A 18 -20.61 -31.65 33.24
N ILE A 19 -21.91 -31.36 33.31
CA ILE A 19 -22.56 -30.69 34.45
C ILE A 19 -22.49 -31.56 35.71
N GLU A 20 -22.84 -32.85 35.61
CA GLU A 20 -22.76 -33.79 36.73
C GLU A 20 -21.32 -33.92 37.24
N GLU A 21 -20.35 -33.98 36.33
CA GLU A 21 -18.95 -34.14 36.69
C GLU A 21 -18.35 -32.88 37.34
N ILE A 22 -18.68 -31.68 36.84
CA ILE A 22 -18.30 -30.42 37.49
C ILE A 22 -18.92 -30.34 38.88
N SER A 23 -20.21 -30.70 39.02
CA SER A 23 -20.89 -30.74 40.32
C SER A 23 -20.21 -31.70 41.28
N ARG A 24 -19.77 -32.85 40.79
CA ARG A 24 -19.05 -33.87 41.57
C ARG A 24 -17.69 -33.36 42.03
N ILE A 25 -16.93 -32.72 41.15
CA ILE A 25 -15.59 -32.17 41.45
C ILE A 25 -15.66 -31.05 42.47
N LEU A 26 -16.61 -30.14 42.30
CA LEU A 26 -16.79 -29.00 43.19
C LEU A 26 -17.55 -29.35 44.48
N GLU A 27 -17.95 -30.60 44.66
CA GLU A 27 -18.76 -31.11 45.78
C GLU A 27 -20.00 -30.23 46.07
N LEU A 28 -20.64 -29.74 45.00
CA LEU A 28 -21.78 -28.83 45.13
C LEU A 28 -22.99 -29.58 45.69
N GLN A 29 -23.55 -29.05 46.77
CA GLN A 29 -24.83 -29.51 47.31
C GLN A 29 -25.96 -29.15 46.34
N ASP A 30 -27.07 -29.89 46.38
CA ASP A 30 -28.22 -29.66 45.49
C ASP A 30 -29.01 -28.41 45.91
N THR A 31 -28.47 -27.25 45.57
CA THR A 31 -29.00 -25.91 45.89
C THR A 31 -29.28 -25.12 44.61
N GLU A 32 -30.09 -24.06 44.69
CA GLU A 32 -30.28 -23.13 43.56
C GLU A 32 -28.95 -22.51 43.07
N GLU A 33 -27.94 -22.45 43.94
CA GLU A 33 -26.61 -21.89 43.61
C GLU A 33 -25.77 -22.86 42.76
N LYS A 34 -26.00 -24.17 42.84
CA LYS A 34 -25.25 -25.20 42.09
C LYS A 34 -25.33 -24.96 40.58
N GLU A 35 -26.53 -24.79 40.04
CA GLU A 35 -26.72 -24.51 38.62
C GLU A 35 -26.05 -23.19 38.23
N GLN A 36 -26.11 -22.18 39.11
CA GLN A 36 -25.48 -20.89 38.83
C GLN A 36 -23.96 -21.00 38.77
N ILE A 37 -23.33 -21.71 39.71
CA ILE A 37 -21.88 -21.93 39.75
C ILE A 37 -21.43 -22.68 38.50
N ILE A 38 -22.09 -23.78 38.15
CA ILE A 38 -21.73 -24.59 36.98
C ILE A 38 -21.87 -23.76 35.70
N ASN A 39 -22.98 -23.04 35.55
CA ASN A 39 -23.18 -22.16 34.40
C ASN A 39 -22.12 -21.05 34.33
N ASP A 40 -21.74 -20.45 35.46
CA ASP A 40 -20.71 -19.42 35.49
C ASP A 40 -19.32 -20.00 35.15
N VAL A 41 -19.00 -21.23 35.56
CA VAL A 41 -17.76 -21.94 35.19
C VAL A 41 -17.72 -22.30 33.71
N LEU A 42 -18.78 -22.87 33.17
CA LEU A 42 -18.86 -23.21 31.75
C LEU A 42 -18.84 -21.96 30.84
N LYS A 43 -19.31 -20.82 31.36
CA LYS A 43 -19.42 -19.55 30.62
C LYS A 43 -18.25 -18.59 30.79
N ASN A 44 -17.56 -18.63 31.92
CA ASN A 44 -16.49 -17.68 32.26
C ASN A 44 -15.17 -18.39 32.64
N GLY A 45 -15.09 -19.70 32.45
CA GLY A 45 -13.92 -20.52 32.78
C GLY A 45 -13.77 -20.78 34.27
N ARG A 46 -12.66 -21.44 34.63
CA ARG A 46 -12.31 -21.81 36.00
C ARG A 46 -12.22 -20.61 36.96
N GLN A 47 -11.78 -19.44 36.47
CA GLN A 47 -11.68 -18.21 37.27
C GLN A 47 -13.03 -17.66 37.73
N ALA A 48 -14.15 -18.14 37.19
CA ALA A 48 -15.47 -17.84 37.72
C ALA A 48 -15.63 -18.25 39.19
N LEU A 49 -14.88 -19.26 39.64
CA LEU A 49 -14.92 -19.74 41.02
C LEU A 49 -14.48 -18.70 42.05
N VAL A 50 -13.71 -17.68 41.67
CA VAL A 50 -13.32 -16.56 42.57
C VAL A 50 -14.56 -15.85 43.13
N LYS A 51 -15.66 -15.77 42.36
CA LYS A 51 -16.94 -15.21 42.82
C LYS A 51 -17.58 -16.04 43.95
N TYR A 52 -17.20 -17.31 44.05
CA TYR A 52 -17.81 -18.32 44.91
C TYR A 52 -16.88 -18.81 46.03
N GLU A 53 -15.78 -18.09 46.30
CA GLU A 53 -14.79 -18.42 47.33
C GLU A 53 -15.42 -18.73 48.70
N ARG A 54 -16.48 -18.01 49.08
CA ARG A 54 -17.16 -18.18 50.37
C ARG A 54 -18.14 -19.35 50.42
N ILE A 55 -18.52 -19.88 49.26
CA ILE A 55 -19.54 -20.92 49.12
C ILE A 55 -18.86 -22.27 48.91
N LEU A 56 -17.75 -22.29 48.17
CA LEU A 56 -16.96 -23.49 47.95
C LEU A 56 -16.23 -23.94 49.22
N ILE A 57 -16.02 -25.25 49.31
CA ILE A 57 -15.15 -25.83 50.33
C ILE A 57 -13.74 -25.23 50.16
N PRO A 58 -13.15 -24.62 51.20
CA PRO A 58 -11.87 -23.90 51.08
C PRO A 58 -10.75 -24.73 50.46
N GLU A 59 -10.70 -26.03 50.76
CA GLU A 59 -9.75 -26.98 50.20
C GLU A 59 -9.92 -27.12 48.69
N ILE A 60 -11.15 -27.34 48.21
CA ILE A 60 -11.46 -27.44 46.78
C ILE A 60 -11.14 -26.12 46.07
N TYR A 61 -11.55 -24.99 46.64
CA TYR A 61 -11.24 -23.68 46.10
C TYR A 61 -9.73 -23.45 45.96
N SER A 62 -8.96 -23.79 47.00
CA SER A 62 -7.50 -23.64 47.00
C SER A 62 -6.82 -24.51 45.94
N VAL A 63 -7.29 -25.75 45.77
CA VAL A 63 -6.76 -26.69 44.76
C VAL A 63 -7.08 -26.18 43.34
N GLU A 64 -8.29 -25.69 43.13
CA GLU A 64 -8.75 -25.31 41.79
C GLU A 64 -8.26 -23.93 41.33
N ILE A 65 -8.12 -22.95 42.23
CA ILE A 65 -7.66 -21.60 41.88
C ILE A 65 -6.16 -21.41 42.08
N ASN A 66 -5.57 -21.90 43.18
CA ASN A 66 -4.22 -21.56 43.61
C ASN A 66 -3.20 -22.66 43.30
N LYS A 67 -3.14 -23.19 42.06
CA LYS A 67 -2.24 -24.31 41.63
C LYS A 67 -0.73 -24.14 41.99
N SER A 68 -0.28 -23.07 42.66
CA SER A 68 1.08 -22.86 43.17
C SER A 68 1.36 -23.47 44.56
N ILE A 69 0.86 -24.67 44.84
CA ILE A 69 1.14 -25.33 46.12
C ILE A 69 2.38 -26.22 45.93
N ASP A 70 3.56 -25.67 46.22
CA ASP A 70 4.81 -26.42 46.52
C ASP A 70 4.66 -27.32 47.78
N ASP A 71 3.50 -27.30 48.42
CA ASP A 71 3.22 -28.00 49.66
C ASP A 71 2.84 -29.47 49.40
N GLN A 72 3.77 -30.38 49.71
CA GLN A 72 3.69 -31.84 49.56
C GLN A 72 2.71 -32.51 50.55
N SER A 73 1.54 -31.93 50.79
CA SER A 73 0.51 -32.58 51.61
C SER A 73 -0.05 -33.80 50.86
N ALA A 74 0.05 -35.00 51.46
CA ALA A 74 -0.51 -36.24 50.91
C ALA A 74 -2.03 -36.15 50.64
N VAL A 75 -2.74 -35.25 51.36
CA VAL A 75 -4.16 -34.97 51.14
C VAL A 75 -4.37 -34.22 49.82
N VAL A 76 -3.51 -33.24 49.51
CA VAL A 76 -3.54 -32.49 48.25
C VAL A 76 -3.20 -33.40 47.07
N GLN A 77 -2.23 -34.32 47.20
CA GLN A 77 -1.94 -35.30 46.14
C GLN A 77 -3.10 -36.27 45.87
N THR A 78 -3.85 -36.67 46.91
CA THR A 78 -5.01 -37.56 46.75
C THR A 78 -6.19 -36.83 46.08
N LEU A 79 -6.34 -35.51 46.31
CA LEU A 79 -7.33 -34.67 45.64
C LEU A 79 -6.93 -34.38 44.18
N ILE A 80 -5.65 -34.11 43.91
CA ILE A 80 -5.11 -33.89 42.54
C ILE A 80 -5.31 -35.13 41.65
N GLN A 81 -5.25 -36.34 42.20
CA GLN A 81 -5.48 -37.58 41.44
C GLN A 81 -6.95 -37.79 41.02
N ARG A 82 -7.92 -37.03 41.55
CA ARG A 82 -9.33 -37.36 41.37
C ARG A 82 -9.97 -36.82 40.10
N THR A 83 -9.61 -35.63 39.60
CA THR A 83 -10.02 -35.12 38.27
C THR A 83 -9.51 -33.68 38.10
N ASP A 84 -8.91 -33.36 36.95
CA ASP A 84 -8.51 -31.98 36.64
C ASP A 84 -9.74 -31.26 36.06
N LEU A 85 -10.45 -30.47 36.88
CA LEU A 85 -11.57 -29.61 36.44
C LEU A 85 -11.20 -28.84 35.18
N SER A 86 -9.93 -28.40 35.12
CA SER A 86 -9.33 -27.76 33.97
C SER A 86 -9.47 -28.55 32.68
N GLU A 87 -9.22 -29.87 32.71
CA GLU A 87 -9.31 -30.75 31.55
C GLU A 87 -10.76 -30.90 31.07
N LEU A 88 -11.72 -30.99 31.99
CA LEU A 88 -13.14 -31.02 31.64
C LEU A 88 -13.60 -29.71 30.99
N ILE A 89 -13.17 -28.57 31.54
CA ILE A 89 -13.48 -27.27 30.94
C ILE A 89 -12.80 -27.16 29.57
N LYS A 90 -11.55 -27.59 29.40
CA LYS A 90 -10.87 -27.64 28.10
C LYS A 90 -11.65 -28.48 27.09
N GLN A 91 -12.13 -29.67 27.48
CA GLN A 91 -12.96 -30.52 26.62
C GLN A 91 -14.26 -29.81 26.23
N HIS A 92 -14.95 -29.18 27.18
CA HIS A 92 -16.15 -28.41 26.91
C HIS A 92 -15.88 -27.24 25.95
N VAL A 93 -14.82 -26.46 26.20
CA VAL A 93 -14.39 -25.35 25.34
C VAL A 93 -14.09 -25.83 23.93
N TYR A 94 -13.36 -26.93 23.78
CA TYR A 94 -13.05 -27.52 22.48
C TYR A 94 -14.31 -27.96 21.72
N GLN A 95 -15.26 -28.61 22.40
CA GLN A 95 -16.55 -28.95 21.78
C GLN A 95 -17.33 -27.70 21.39
N ARG A 96 -17.32 -26.66 22.23
CA ARG A 96 -17.96 -25.37 21.91
C ARG A 96 -17.35 -24.74 20.66
N TRP A 97 -16.03 -24.79 20.50
CA TRP A 97 -15.35 -24.30 19.28
C TRP A 97 -15.76 -25.12 18.06
N LYS A 98 -15.79 -26.45 18.19
CA LYS A 98 -16.23 -27.36 17.13
C LYS A 98 -17.65 -27.04 16.68
N THR A 99 -18.58 -26.90 17.62
CA THR A 99 -19.98 -26.59 17.34
C THR A 99 -20.14 -25.20 16.71
N ALA A 100 -19.40 -24.20 17.20
CA ALA A 100 -19.41 -22.85 16.61
C ALA A 100 -18.90 -22.84 15.16
N CYS A 101 -17.95 -23.72 14.82
CA CYS A 101 -17.36 -23.80 13.49
C CYS A 101 -18.08 -24.74 12.52
N LEU A 102 -19.20 -25.38 12.91
CA LEU A 102 -19.91 -26.35 12.04
C LEU A 102 -20.31 -25.78 10.68
N ASN A 103 -20.64 -24.49 10.63
CA ASN A 103 -21.02 -23.81 9.39
C ASN A 103 -19.82 -23.20 8.63
N GLN A 104 -18.60 -23.42 9.12
CA GLN A 104 -17.36 -22.80 8.64
C GLN A 104 -16.21 -23.83 8.60
N PRO A 105 -16.27 -24.82 7.69
CA PRO A 105 -15.32 -25.94 7.67
C PRO A 105 -13.86 -25.48 7.54
N LYS A 106 -13.58 -24.42 6.77
CA LYS A 106 -12.23 -23.84 6.63
C LYS A 106 -11.65 -23.37 7.97
N ILE A 107 -12.47 -22.76 8.83
CA ILE A 107 -12.04 -22.31 10.16
C ILE A 107 -11.73 -23.52 11.04
N TRP A 108 -12.57 -24.56 11.00
CA TRP A 108 -12.33 -25.78 11.76
C TRP A 108 -11.09 -26.54 11.30
N GLU A 109 -10.89 -26.67 9.98
CA GLU A 109 -9.70 -27.25 9.38
C GLU A 109 -8.43 -26.54 9.85
N PHE A 110 -8.46 -25.20 9.91
CA PHE A 110 -7.35 -24.42 10.48
C PHE A 110 -7.11 -24.73 11.96
N ILE A 111 -8.16 -24.78 12.79
CA ILE A 111 -8.03 -25.12 14.22
C ILE A 111 -7.43 -26.52 14.41
N VAL A 112 -7.87 -27.51 13.61
CA VAL A 112 -7.33 -28.88 13.64
C VAL A 112 -5.88 -28.90 13.16
N LYS A 113 -5.56 -28.22 12.06
CA LYS A 113 -4.19 -28.08 11.56
C LYS A 113 -3.27 -27.49 12.64
N MET A 114 -3.68 -26.43 13.32
CA MET A 114 -2.89 -25.80 14.39
C MET A 114 -2.71 -26.70 15.61
N LYS A 115 -3.72 -27.51 15.95
CA LYS A 115 -3.61 -28.55 16.98
C LYS A 115 -2.55 -29.59 16.64
N ASP A 116 -2.46 -29.98 15.37
CA ASP A 116 -1.53 -31.00 14.90
C ASP A 116 -0.11 -30.45 14.69
N GLU A 117 0.04 -29.23 14.17
CA GLU A 117 1.32 -28.60 13.85
C GLU A 117 1.98 -27.94 15.07
N ASN A 118 1.19 -27.38 16.00
CA ASN A 118 1.70 -26.66 17.17
C ASN A 118 0.90 -27.03 18.44
N LYS A 119 0.99 -28.30 18.82
CA LYS A 119 0.23 -28.88 19.94
C LYS A 119 0.42 -28.13 21.26
N GLU A 120 1.64 -27.70 21.58
CA GLU A 120 1.94 -27.00 22.84
C GLU A 120 1.24 -25.63 22.92
N HIS A 121 1.36 -24.83 21.86
CA HIS A 121 0.65 -23.55 21.75
C HIS A 121 -0.86 -23.74 21.77
N PHE A 122 -1.36 -24.73 21.03
CA PHE A 122 -2.78 -25.05 20.99
C PHE A 122 -3.32 -25.40 22.38
N GLU A 123 -2.63 -26.28 23.12
CA GLU A 123 -3.00 -26.63 24.49
C GLU A 123 -2.91 -25.43 25.42
N SER A 124 -1.92 -24.54 25.25
CA SER A 124 -1.83 -23.30 26.03
C SER A 124 -3.02 -22.37 25.80
N VAL A 125 -3.44 -22.17 24.54
CA VAL A 125 -4.60 -21.35 24.18
C VAL A 125 -5.90 -21.98 24.71
N LEU A 126 -6.02 -23.30 24.62
CA LEU A 126 -7.17 -24.03 25.14
C LEU A 126 -7.26 -23.93 26.67
N GLN A 127 -6.12 -24.10 27.35
CA GLN A 127 -5.98 -23.96 28.79
C GLN A 127 -6.30 -22.53 29.24
N HIS A 128 -5.75 -21.51 28.59
CA HIS A 128 -6.04 -20.11 28.88
C HIS A 128 -7.53 -19.79 28.71
N THR A 129 -8.16 -20.30 27.65
CA THR A 129 -9.60 -20.13 27.44
C THR A 129 -10.42 -20.87 28.50
N ALA A 130 -9.99 -22.06 28.92
CA ALA A 130 -10.64 -22.81 30.00
C ALA A 130 -10.52 -22.09 31.35
N ASP A 131 -9.42 -21.39 31.59
CA ASP A 131 -9.19 -20.67 32.83
C ASP A 131 -9.96 -19.36 32.90
N TYR A 132 -9.88 -18.53 31.86
CA TYR A 132 -10.33 -17.15 31.92
C TYR A 132 -11.57 -16.84 31.10
N ASP A 133 -12.05 -17.80 30.28
CA ASP A 133 -12.98 -17.64 29.13
C ASP A 133 -13.18 -16.18 28.73
N SER A 134 -12.49 -15.78 27.67
CA SER A 134 -12.32 -14.36 27.38
C SER A 134 -13.66 -13.60 27.39
N THR A 135 -13.72 -12.43 28.01
CA THR A 135 -14.89 -11.53 27.91
C THR A 135 -15.33 -11.29 26.46
N TYR A 136 -14.42 -11.53 25.50
CA TYR A 136 -14.58 -11.40 24.06
C TYR A 136 -15.28 -12.59 23.38
N THR A 137 -15.28 -13.79 23.98
CA THR A 137 -16.06 -14.93 23.46
C THR A 137 -17.56 -14.64 23.45
N LYS A 138 -18.02 -13.72 24.31
CA LYS A 138 -19.40 -13.22 24.34
C LYS A 138 -19.77 -12.43 23.09
N SER A 139 -18.81 -11.76 22.44
CA SER A 139 -19.04 -10.98 21.22
C SER A 139 -18.81 -11.80 19.95
N SER A 140 -17.77 -12.64 19.92
CA SER A 140 -17.59 -13.67 18.89
C SER A 140 -16.56 -14.70 19.36
N SER A 141 -17.05 -15.90 19.69
CA SER A 141 -16.20 -17.02 20.11
C SER A 141 -15.21 -17.43 19.01
N ILE A 142 -15.65 -17.48 17.75
CA ILE A 142 -14.81 -17.86 16.61
C ILE A 142 -13.65 -16.88 16.44
N LEU A 143 -13.92 -15.57 16.43
CA LEU A 143 -12.88 -14.56 16.25
C LEU A 143 -11.87 -14.57 17.40
N ALA A 144 -12.36 -14.69 18.64
CA ALA A 144 -11.48 -14.73 19.82
C ALA A 144 -10.53 -15.93 19.77
N VAL A 145 -10.99 -17.09 19.30
CA VAL A 145 -10.17 -18.29 19.18
C VAL A 145 -9.12 -18.14 18.08
N ILE A 146 -9.52 -17.65 16.90
CA ILE A 146 -8.59 -17.47 15.80
C ILE A 146 -7.50 -16.45 16.14
N LEU A 147 -7.85 -15.35 16.82
CA LEU A 147 -6.86 -14.37 17.28
C LEU A 147 -5.91 -14.97 18.32
N GLN A 148 -6.39 -15.77 19.27
CA GLN A 148 -5.49 -16.42 20.24
C GLN A 148 -4.56 -17.46 19.59
N ILE A 149 -5.06 -18.22 18.60
CA ILE A 149 -4.26 -19.23 17.90
C ILE A 149 -3.16 -18.57 17.05
N LEU A 150 -3.46 -17.48 16.34
CA LEU A 150 -2.50 -16.79 15.46
C LEU A 150 -1.38 -16.04 16.21
N PHE A 151 -1.59 -15.72 17.48
CA PHE A 151 -0.65 -14.95 18.27
C PHE A 151 0.36 -15.87 18.98
N HIS A 152 1.46 -16.17 18.31
CA HIS A 152 2.56 -16.97 18.85
C HIS A 152 3.50 -16.11 19.72
N GLY A 153 3.91 -16.62 20.88
CA GLY A 153 5.06 -16.07 21.64
C GLY A 153 4.75 -15.01 22.70
N ILE A 154 3.49 -14.92 23.15
CA ILE A 154 3.18 -14.19 24.38
C ILE A 154 3.10 -15.23 25.50
N ASP A 155 4.08 -15.26 26.40
CA ASP A 155 4.03 -16.11 27.60
C ASP A 155 2.71 -15.87 28.34
N ASN A 156 2.08 -16.91 28.90
CA ASN A 156 0.78 -16.83 29.58
C ASN A 156 0.72 -15.71 30.65
N GLU A 157 1.84 -15.35 31.28
CA GLU A 157 1.92 -14.23 32.23
C GLU A 157 1.94 -12.86 31.55
N SER A 158 2.47 -12.77 30.33
CA SER A 158 2.60 -11.55 29.52
C SER A 158 1.39 -11.29 28.62
N PHE A 159 0.47 -12.26 28.46
CA PHE A 159 -0.86 -12.07 27.87
C PHE A 159 -1.74 -11.31 28.87
N THR A 160 -1.25 -10.14 29.27
CA THR A 160 -2.00 -9.21 30.08
C THR A 160 -3.27 -8.94 29.30
N LYS A 161 -4.41 -9.01 30.01
CA LYS A 161 -5.74 -8.72 29.49
C LYS A 161 -5.69 -7.56 28.47
N THR A 162 -4.91 -6.53 28.78
CA THR A 162 -4.59 -5.33 27.99
C THR A 162 -4.14 -5.58 26.54
N ILE A 163 -3.13 -6.42 26.28
CA ILE A 163 -2.62 -6.61 24.90
C ILE A 163 -3.69 -7.23 24.00
N PHE A 164 -4.41 -8.22 24.51
CA PHE A 164 -5.52 -8.81 23.77
C PHE A 164 -6.70 -7.85 23.60
N ILE A 165 -6.97 -6.99 24.60
CA ILE A 165 -7.96 -5.89 24.45
C ILE A 165 -7.55 -5.01 23.27
N ASP A 166 -6.29 -4.58 23.23
CA ASP A 166 -5.78 -3.66 22.21
C ASP A 166 -5.81 -4.30 20.83
N LEU A 167 -5.42 -5.58 20.74
CA LEU A 167 -5.53 -6.37 19.53
C LEU A 167 -6.97 -6.47 19.05
N TRP A 168 -7.86 -6.92 19.94
CA TRP A 168 -9.27 -7.08 19.64
C TRP A 168 -9.85 -5.76 19.13
N ASN A 169 -9.58 -4.66 19.84
CA ASN A 169 -10.04 -3.33 19.45
C ASN A 169 -9.45 -2.89 18.11
N SER A 170 -8.15 -3.13 17.88
CA SER A 170 -7.52 -2.76 16.62
C SER A 170 -8.13 -3.53 15.44
N VAL A 171 -8.26 -4.85 15.57
CA VAL A 171 -8.78 -5.72 14.52
C VAL A 171 -10.27 -5.48 14.28
N THR A 172 -11.07 -5.29 15.33
CA THR A 172 -12.51 -5.00 15.18
C THR A 172 -12.80 -3.58 14.71
N ASN A 173 -11.86 -2.63 14.84
CA ASN A 173 -12.03 -1.27 14.32
C ASN A 173 -11.44 -1.07 12.92
N LYS A 174 -10.24 -1.60 12.68
CA LYS A 174 -9.46 -1.42 11.44
C LYS A 174 -9.58 -2.61 10.47
N GLY A 175 -10.39 -3.61 10.82
CA GLY A 175 -10.49 -4.86 10.07
C GLY A 175 -9.21 -5.66 10.17
N ILE A 176 -8.97 -6.54 9.20
CA ILE A 176 -7.80 -7.41 9.15
C ILE A 176 -6.47 -6.63 9.11
N GLN A 177 -6.48 -5.39 8.62
CA GLN A 177 -5.30 -4.51 8.65
C GLN A 177 -4.89 -4.12 10.06
N GLY A 178 -5.78 -4.20 11.05
CA GLY A 178 -5.45 -3.96 12.46
C GLY A 178 -4.39 -4.91 13.00
N CYS A 179 -4.25 -6.12 12.43
CA CYS A 179 -3.19 -7.06 12.81
C CYS A 179 -1.78 -6.53 12.51
N LYS A 180 -1.62 -5.59 11.58
CA LYS A 180 -0.32 -4.97 11.29
C LYS A 180 0.24 -4.16 12.45
N ASP A 181 -0.60 -3.72 13.38
CA ASP A 181 -0.17 -3.03 14.59
C ASP A 181 0.49 -4.00 15.60
N PHE A 182 0.43 -5.31 15.34
CA PHE A 182 0.85 -6.39 16.25
C PHE A 182 1.80 -7.39 15.58
N THR A 183 2.52 -6.99 14.54
CA THR A 183 3.51 -7.83 13.82
C THR A 183 4.62 -8.39 14.72
N GLN A 184 4.84 -7.81 15.90
CA GLN A 184 5.78 -8.32 16.89
C GLN A 184 5.29 -9.57 17.64
N TYR A 185 4.00 -9.92 17.54
CA TYR A 185 3.37 -11.05 18.24
C TYR A 185 2.73 -12.07 17.29
N ILE A 186 2.78 -11.81 15.99
CA ILE A 186 2.31 -12.72 14.94
C ILE A 186 3.52 -12.95 14.04
N SER A 187 3.83 -14.19 13.69
CA SER A 187 4.89 -14.42 12.72
C SER A 187 4.54 -13.70 11.41
N GLU A 188 5.55 -13.14 10.75
CA GLU A 188 5.32 -12.38 9.52
C GLU A 188 4.71 -13.27 8.43
N ASP A 189 5.10 -14.54 8.37
CA ASP A 189 4.56 -15.54 7.46
C ASP A 189 3.06 -15.80 7.71
N ASP A 190 2.67 -16.04 8.97
CA ASP A 190 1.26 -16.25 9.34
C ASP A 190 0.43 -15.01 9.04
N LEU A 191 0.94 -13.82 9.39
CA LEU A 191 0.26 -12.56 9.14
C LEU A 191 0.07 -12.33 7.64
N ASN A 192 1.10 -12.56 6.84
CA ASN A 192 1.03 -12.42 5.38
C ASN A 192 0.05 -13.41 4.77
N GLU A 193 0.03 -14.67 5.24
CA GLU A 193 -0.96 -15.67 4.83
C GLU A 193 -2.39 -15.18 5.12
N GLN A 194 -2.63 -14.69 6.35
CA GLN A 194 -3.96 -14.19 6.73
C GLN A 194 -4.39 -12.96 5.91
N LEU A 195 -3.45 -12.06 5.59
CA LEU A 195 -3.72 -10.82 4.85
C LEU A 195 -3.88 -11.03 3.34
N ALA A 196 -3.26 -12.06 2.77
CA ALA A 196 -3.24 -12.29 1.32
C ALA A 196 -4.55 -12.86 0.79
N ASP A 197 -5.32 -13.58 1.61
CA ASP A 197 -6.50 -14.32 1.20
C ASP A 197 -7.80 -13.79 1.84
N CYS A 198 -8.83 -13.60 1.01
CA CYS A 198 -10.19 -13.29 1.49
C CYS A 198 -10.93 -14.52 2.01
N ASP A 199 -10.29 -15.69 1.94
CA ASP A 199 -10.77 -16.93 2.53
C ASP A 199 -9.90 -17.39 3.70
N SER A 200 -9.00 -16.54 4.19
CA SER A 200 -8.18 -16.88 5.35
C SER A 200 -9.06 -17.09 6.59
N PRO A 201 -8.68 -17.99 7.52
CA PRO A 201 -9.43 -18.24 8.75
C PRO A 201 -9.75 -16.95 9.53
N LEU A 202 -8.79 -16.02 9.61
CA LEU A 202 -9.00 -14.71 10.25
C LEU A 202 -9.99 -13.85 9.50
N PHE A 203 -9.90 -13.81 8.17
CA PHE A 203 -10.85 -13.06 7.34
C PHE A 203 -12.28 -13.59 7.54
N LEU A 204 -12.46 -14.90 7.48
CA LEU A 204 -13.76 -15.54 7.64
C LEU A 204 -14.34 -15.28 9.05
N ALA A 205 -13.52 -15.39 10.08
CA ALA A 205 -13.91 -15.12 11.46
C ALA A 205 -14.36 -13.65 11.65
N LEU A 206 -13.58 -12.70 11.13
CA LEU A 206 -13.93 -11.28 11.16
C LEU A 206 -15.20 -10.98 10.37
N ARG A 207 -15.33 -11.58 9.19
CA ARG A 207 -16.50 -11.41 8.33
C ARG A 207 -17.77 -11.86 9.03
N ILE A 208 -17.74 -12.98 9.76
CA ILE A 208 -18.88 -13.45 10.57
C ILE A 208 -19.20 -12.41 11.65
N TYR A 209 -18.20 -11.98 12.41
CA TYR A 209 -18.34 -10.97 13.47
C TYR A 209 -18.96 -9.66 12.95
N TYR A 210 -18.49 -9.16 11.80
CA TYR A 210 -19.02 -7.94 11.21
C TYR A 210 -20.39 -8.14 10.57
N TYR A 211 -20.62 -9.27 9.91
CA TYR A 211 -21.89 -9.53 9.22
C TYR A 211 -23.06 -9.54 10.20
N GLU A 212 -22.91 -10.16 11.38
CA GLU A 212 -23.96 -10.16 12.39
C GLU A 212 -24.35 -8.74 12.81
N GLN A 213 -23.36 -7.92 13.17
CA GLN A 213 -23.56 -6.53 13.60
C GLN A 213 -24.10 -5.64 12.47
N LEU A 214 -23.53 -5.74 11.27
CA LEU A 214 -23.97 -4.98 10.09
C LEU A 214 -25.40 -5.35 9.69
N SER A 215 -25.75 -6.64 9.75
CA SER A 215 -27.08 -7.08 9.36
C SER A 215 -28.15 -6.48 10.28
N GLU A 216 -27.83 -6.34 11.57
CA GLU A 216 -28.70 -5.75 12.57
C GLU A 216 -28.80 -4.23 12.38
N LEU A 217 -27.68 -3.54 12.25
CA LEU A 217 -27.65 -2.10 11.94
C LEU A 217 -28.42 -1.76 10.66
N PHE A 218 -28.25 -2.55 9.60
CA PHE A 218 -28.96 -2.31 8.34
C PHE A 218 -30.46 -2.56 8.47
N LYS A 219 -30.88 -3.57 9.25
CA LYS A 219 -32.31 -3.80 9.55
C LYS A 219 -32.90 -2.64 10.36
N GLN A 220 -32.21 -2.16 11.39
CA GLN A 220 -32.63 -1.03 12.23
C GLN A 220 -32.80 0.25 11.39
N ASN A 221 -31.87 0.49 10.46
CA ASN A 221 -31.93 1.61 9.52
C ASN A 221 -32.82 1.36 8.28
N LYS A 222 -33.55 0.25 8.23
CA LYS A 222 -34.43 -0.16 7.13
C LYS A 222 -33.71 -0.16 5.77
N ILE A 223 -32.43 -0.53 5.72
CA ILE A 223 -31.64 -0.66 4.50
C ILE A 223 -31.89 -2.08 3.95
N PRO A 224 -32.53 -2.24 2.78
CA PRO A 224 -32.77 -3.58 2.23
C PRO A 224 -31.48 -4.21 1.70
N ASP A 225 -31.35 -5.54 1.82
CA ASP A 225 -30.22 -6.28 1.26
C ASP A 225 -30.33 -6.43 -0.26
N THR A 226 -30.18 -5.33 -0.98
CA THR A 226 -30.24 -5.32 -2.45
C THR A 226 -28.88 -5.68 -3.04
N ARG A 227 -28.85 -6.69 -3.91
CA ARG A 227 -27.62 -7.12 -4.62
C ARG A 227 -26.48 -7.53 -3.66
N ASN A 228 -26.80 -8.28 -2.61
CA ASN A 228 -25.86 -8.75 -1.59
C ASN A 228 -25.08 -7.60 -0.92
N LEU A 229 -25.76 -6.48 -0.66
CA LEU A 229 -25.19 -5.32 -0.02
C LEU A 229 -24.62 -5.67 1.36
N TYR A 230 -25.31 -6.52 2.11
CA TYR A 230 -24.90 -6.92 3.46
C TYR A 230 -23.57 -7.67 3.42
N SER A 231 -23.46 -8.67 2.52
CA SER A 231 -22.21 -9.40 2.32
C SER A 231 -21.09 -8.49 1.84
N LEU A 232 -21.35 -7.62 0.85
CA LEU A 232 -20.35 -6.71 0.32
C LEU A 232 -19.84 -5.73 1.39
N ALA A 233 -20.75 -5.20 2.23
CA ALA A 233 -20.39 -4.34 3.35
C ALA A 233 -19.53 -5.11 4.35
N ALA A 234 -19.91 -6.33 4.71
CA ALA A 234 -19.13 -7.18 5.61
C ALA A 234 -17.73 -7.47 5.07
N ASP A 235 -17.59 -7.80 3.78
CA ASP A 235 -16.28 -8.03 3.16
C ASP A 235 -15.40 -6.77 3.19
N ASN A 236 -15.98 -5.60 2.91
CA ASN A 236 -15.24 -4.35 2.90
C ASN A 236 -14.85 -3.89 4.31
N VAL A 237 -15.73 -4.05 5.30
CA VAL A 237 -15.43 -3.77 6.71
C VAL A 237 -14.39 -4.75 7.24
N THR A 238 -14.48 -6.03 6.88
CA THR A 238 -13.45 -7.03 7.20
C THR A 238 -12.08 -6.60 6.66
N LYS A 239 -12.01 -6.09 5.43
CA LYS A 239 -10.75 -5.65 4.82
C LYS A 239 -10.19 -4.36 5.40
N LYS A 240 -11.04 -3.38 5.72
CA LYS A 240 -10.61 -1.98 5.89
C LYS A 240 -11.02 -1.35 7.22
N GLY A 241 -11.79 -2.07 8.03
CA GLY A 241 -12.44 -1.55 9.23
C GLY A 241 -13.76 -0.85 8.95
N TRP A 242 -14.45 -0.44 10.01
CA TRP A 242 -15.83 0.08 9.97
C TRP A 242 -15.99 1.27 9.02
N LEU A 243 -15.26 2.36 9.25
CA LEU A 243 -15.45 3.61 8.48
C LEU A 243 -15.11 3.43 7.00
N ASN A 244 -13.92 2.90 6.71
CA ASN A 244 -13.46 2.72 5.34
C ASN A 244 -14.27 1.66 4.59
N GLY A 245 -14.74 0.63 5.31
CA GLY A 245 -15.59 -0.41 4.76
C GLY A 245 -16.97 0.11 4.39
N ILE A 246 -17.60 0.86 5.28
CA ILE A 246 -18.93 1.46 5.05
C ILE A 246 -18.87 2.56 3.98
N GLU A 247 -17.83 3.40 3.96
CA GLU A 247 -17.66 4.42 2.90
C GLU A 247 -17.57 3.78 1.51
N SER A 248 -16.98 2.58 1.40
CA SER A 248 -16.87 1.89 0.11
C SER A 248 -18.21 1.42 -0.49
N VAL A 249 -19.27 1.33 0.32
CA VAL A 249 -20.63 0.98 -0.12
C VAL A 249 -21.60 2.16 -0.09
N LYS A 250 -21.11 3.37 0.20
CA LYS A 250 -21.90 4.61 0.27
C LYS A 250 -22.83 4.81 -0.92
N ASN A 251 -22.34 4.61 -2.14
CA ASN A 251 -23.12 4.80 -3.37
C ASN A 251 -24.27 3.79 -3.54
N LYS A 252 -24.33 2.75 -2.69
CA LYS A 252 -25.39 1.74 -2.67
C LYS A 252 -26.42 1.96 -1.56
N ILE A 253 -26.19 2.93 -0.67
CA ILE A 253 -27.05 3.25 0.46
C ILE A 253 -27.62 4.66 0.22
N PRO A 254 -28.93 4.88 0.36
CA PRO A 254 -29.50 6.22 0.30
C PRO A 254 -28.81 7.15 1.31
N LEU A 255 -28.41 8.36 0.87
CA LEU A 255 -27.56 9.27 1.67
C LEU A 255 -28.08 9.49 3.10
N VAL A 256 -29.38 9.70 3.27
CA VAL A 256 -30.01 9.89 4.59
C VAL A 256 -29.81 8.68 5.51
N LYS A 257 -29.89 7.46 4.97
CA LYS A 257 -29.66 6.21 5.73
C LYS A 257 -28.19 5.97 5.98
N TYR A 258 -27.33 6.39 5.06
CA TYR A 258 -25.88 6.34 5.23
C TYR A 258 -25.42 7.21 6.40
N GLU A 259 -25.93 8.44 6.50
CA GLU A 259 -25.62 9.35 7.60
C GLU A 259 -26.14 8.83 8.96
N ALA A 260 -27.34 8.24 8.99
CA ALA A 260 -27.88 7.60 10.20
C ALA A 260 -26.99 6.43 10.65
N LEU A 261 -26.59 5.58 9.70
CA LEU A 261 -25.70 4.46 9.94
C LEU A 261 -24.34 4.93 10.51
N LEU A 262 -23.74 5.99 9.97
CA LEU A 262 -22.48 6.53 10.50
C LEU A 262 -22.60 7.01 11.95
N LYS A 263 -23.74 7.59 12.34
CA LYS A 263 -23.99 8.02 13.72
C LYS A 263 -24.09 6.85 14.68
N GLU A 264 -24.66 5.72 14.25
CA GLU A 264 -24.76 4.50 15.06
C GLU A 264 -23.42 3.75 15.16
N ILE A 265 -22.59 3.82 14.12
CA ILE A 265 -21.27 3.19 14.10
C ILE A 265 -20.24 3.97 14.94
N ALA A 266 -20.34 5.30 15.01
CA ALA A 266 -19.41 6.15 15.76
C ALA A 266 -19.14 5.68 17.21
N PRO A 267 -20.15 5.38 18.05
CA PRO A 267 -19.90 4.87 19.41
C PRO A 267 -19.26 3.48 19.44
N MET A 268 -19.41 2.66 18.39
CA MET A 268 -18.81 1.33 18.32
C MET A 268 -17.29 1.38 18.14
N ILE A 269 -16.78 2.42 17.46
CA ILE A 269 -15.34 2.57 17.16
C ILE A 269 -14.56 3.20 18.33
N GLY A 270 -15.28 3.75 19.32
CA GLY A 270 -14.69 4.53 20.41
C GLY A 270 -14.45 6.00 20.03
N SER A 271 -14.59 6.89 21.01
CA SER A 271 -14.73 8.35 20.88
C SER A 271 -13.52 9.14 20.32
N SER A 272 -12.50 8.47 19.79
CA SER A 272 -11.26 9.13 19.31
C SER A 272 -11.19 9.36 17.81
N VAL A 273 -12.18 8.92 17.03
CA VAL A 273 -12.16 9.08 15.57
C VAL A 273 -13.03 10.27 15.14
N GLU A 274 -12.38 11.31 14.61
CA GLU A 274 -13.08 12.45 13.99
C GLU A 274 -13.93 11.97 12.81
N VAL A 275 -15.25 12.02 12.97
CA VAL A 275 -16.19 11.80 11.87
C VAL A 275 -16.02 12.97 10.88
N PRO A 276 -15.78 12.72 9.58
CA PRO A 276 -15.64 13.80 8.61
C PRO A 276 -16.86 14.73 8.63
N GLU A 277 -16.67 16.01 8.95
CA GLU A 277 -17.75 17.01 8.96
C GLU A 277 -18.35 17.17 7.56
N LEU A 278 -19.59 16.71 7.38
CA LEU A 278 -20.40 16.96 6.19
C LEU A 278 -20.96 18.38 6.27
N ARG A 279 -20.43 19.29 5.45
CA ARG A 279 -20.94 20.66 5.31
C ARG A 279 -22.37 20.64 4.78
N SER A 280 -23.33 21.07 5.60
CA SER A 280 -24.71 21.29 5.19
C SER A 280 -24.79 22.49 4.25
N THR A 281 -25.31 22.27 3.04
CA THR A 281 -25.70 23.36 2.14
C THR A 281 -27.02 23.95 2.62
N SER A 282 -26.98 25.07 3.33
CA SER A 282 -28.18 25.85 3.63
C SER A 282 -28.69 26.52 2.35
N THR A 283 -29.89 26.16 1.92
CA THR A 283 -30.68 26.91 0.92
C THR A 283 -31.05 28.31 1.45
N PRO A 284 -31.05 29.36 0.61
CA PRO A 284 -31.35 30.72 1.06
C PRO A 284 -32.87 30.95 1.13
N THR A 285 -33.37 31.22 2.33
CA THR A 285 -34.72 31.73 2.54
C THR A 285 -34.70 33.24 2.33
N SER A 286 -35.53 33.69 1.40
CA SER A 286 -35.90 35.09 1.16
C SER A 286 -36.56 35.72 2.39
N ALA A 287 -35.99 36.82 2.89
CA ALA A 287 -36.71 37.79 3.72
C ALA A 287 -36.15 39.20 3.49
N SER A 288 -37.04 40.04 2.97
CA SER A 288 -36.98 41.49 2.95
C SER A 288 -36.80 42.08 4.35
N ASN A 289 -35.98 43.13 4.49
CA ASN A 289 -36.41 44.38 5.15
C ASN A 289 -35.42 45.54 4.95
N LEU A 290 -36.03 46.69 4.67
CA LEU A 290 -35.50 48.05 4.67
C LEU A 290 -34.81 48.42 6.00
N ALA A 291 -33.69 49.15 5.93
CA ALA A 291 -33.49 50.40 6.68
C ALA A 291 -32.21 51.15 6.24
N THR A 292 -32.42 52.37 5.72
CA THR A 292 -31.64 53.62 5.90
C THR A 292 -30.10 53.57 5.82
N SER A 293 -29.47 54.01 4.73
CA SER A 293 -29.11 55.42 4.44
C SER A 293 -28.24 56.11 5.51
N THR A 294 -26.94 56.23 5.22
CA THR A 294 -26.20 57.50 5.39
C THR A 294 -25.03 57.52 4.41
N ARG A 295 -24.86 58.69 3.79
CA ARG A 295 -23.89 59.02 2.76
C ARG A 295 -22.50 59.14 3.37
N ASP A 296 -21.47 58.79 2.60
CA ASP A 296 -20.34 59.72 2.46
C ASP A 296 -19.69 59.60 1.09
N ASN A 297 -19.35 60.77 0.56
CA ASN A 297 -18.99 61.06 -0.82
C ASN A 297 -17.46 61.17 -1.00
N THR A 298 -17.07 61.12 -2.28
CA THR A 298 -15.89 61.77 -2.93
C THR A 298 -14.70 60.86 -3.30
N PRO A 299 -13.96 61.16 -4.40
CA PRO A 299 -14.15 60.44 -5.66
C PRO A 299 -12.83 59.97 -6.33
N LEU A 300 -12.97 59.08 -7.32
CA LEU A 300 -11.96 58.81 -8.36
C LEU A 300 -12.05 59.84 -9.49
N PRO A 301 -10.99 59.98 -10.30
CA PRO A 301 -11.19 60.21 -11.72
C PRO A 301 -10.45 59.21 -12.62
N ASN A 302 -11.27 58.58 -13.49
CA ASN A 302 -11.12 58.41 -14.93
C ASN A 302 -9.91 57.70 -15.53
N THR A 303 -10.21 56.50 -16.05
CA THR A 303 -9.59 55.79 -17.17
C THR A 303 -10.06 56.37 -18.51
N THR A 304 -9.13 56.51 -19.46
CA THR A 304 -9.36 56.84 -20.86
C THR A 304 -9.35 55.60 -21.76
N HIS A 305 -10.29 55.60 -22.71
CA HIS A 305 -10.48 54.68 -23.84
C HIS A 305 -9.31 54.70 -24.85
N LEU A 306 -9.10 53.56 -25.55
CA LEU A 306 -8.61 53.44 -26.94
C LEU A 306 -8.72 51.95 -27.34
N GLU A 307 -9.78 51.54 -28.01
CA GLU A 307 -9.96 51.40 -29.48
C GLU A 307 -9.16 50.29 -30.16
N LEU A 308 -9.94 49.37 -30.76
CA LEU A 308 -9.60 48.23 -31.58
C LEU A 308 -9.24 48.65 -33.01
N ILE A 309 -8.18 48.07 -33.60
CA ILE A 309 -8.14 47.75 -35.04
C ILE A 309 -7.33 46.45 -35.25
N THR A 310 -7.97 45.45 -35.86
CA THR A 310 -7.36 44.25 -36.46
C THR A 310 -6.96 44.54 -37.92
N PRO A 311 -6.10 43.68 -38.52
CA PRO A 311 -6.59 43.06 -39.76
C PRO A 311 -6.20 41.57 -39.95
N ILE A 312 -7.09 40.91 -40.69
CA ILE A 312 -7.03 39.56 -41.25
C ILE A 312 -6.15 39.54 -42.52
N PRO A 313 -5.38 38.47 -42.83
CA PRO A 313 -4.71 38.32 -44.11
C PRO A 313 -5.49 37.42 -45.10
N THR A 314 -5.38 37.73 -46.39
CA THR A 314 -5.86 36.96 -47.54
C THR A 314 -4.77 36.06 -48.17
N PRO A 315 -5.15 35.03 -48.98
CA PRO A 315 -4.29 33.95 -49.45
C PRO A 315 -3.95 34.02 -50.96
N ASN A 316 -2.93 33.25 -51.42
CA ASN A 316 -2.76 32.58 -52.75
C ASN A 316 -1.26 32.31 -53.06
N GLN A 317 -0.78 31.05 -53.16
CA GLN A 317 -0.59 30.16 -54.35
C GLN A 317 0.93 29.92 -54.63
N PRO A 318 1.38 28.93 -55.44
CA PRO A 318 1.27 27.46 -55.36
C PRO A 318 2.69 26.78 -55.57
N PRO A 319 2.82 25.45 -55.79
CA PRO A 319 4.04 24.69 -55.48
C PRO A 319 5.02 24.51 -56.65
N ILE A 320 6.30 24.25 -56.34
CA ILE A 320 7.29 23.79 -57.30
C ILE A 320 7.74 22.37 -56.92
N ILE A 321 7.50 21.45 -57.86
CA ILE A 321 7.98 20.07 -57.90
C ILE A 321 9.41 20.09 -58.45
N GLY A 322 10.32 19.36 -57.81
CA GLY A 322 11.66 19.09 -58.33
C GLY A 322 12.12 17.69 -57.92
N ILE A 323 12.07 16.77 -58.88
CA ILE A 323 12.62 15.41 -58.82
C ILE A 323 14.06 15.47 -59.32
N TRP A 324 15.04 15.01 -58.54
CA TRP A 324 16.30 14.45 -59.05
C TRP A 324 16.73 13.26 -58.18
N SER A 325 17.11 12.21 -58.88
CA SER A 325 17.57 10.88 -58.46
C SER A 325 19.09 10.82 -58.38
N ASP A 326 19.67 10.24 -57.32
CA ASP A 326 20.54 9.05 -57.37
C ASP A 326 21.02 8.59 -55.96
N PRO A 327 21.38 7.30 -55.78
CA PRO A 327 21.63 6.67 -54.48
C PRO A 327 23.12 6.56 -54.15
N HIS A 328 23.48 6.65 -52.87
CA HIS A 328 24.46 5.79 -52.16
C HIS A 328 24.89 6.43 -50.83
N LEU A 329 24.94 5.58 -49.79
CA LEU A 329 25.52 5.78 -48.45
C LEU A 329 24.96 6.93 -47.60
N ALA A 330 24.07 6.60 -46.67
CA ALA A 330 23.96 7.34 -45.41
C ALA A 330 23.58 6.41 -44.26
N SER A 331 24.52 6.27 -43.33
CA SER A 331 24.35 5.74 -41.98
C SER A 331 23.13 6.33 -41.27
N SER A 332 22.37 5.49 -40.60
CA SER A 332 21.20 5.85 -39.80
C SER A 332 21.56 6.78 -38.64
N THR A 333 21.49 8.09 -38.87
CA THR A 333 21.35 9.08 -37.80
C THR A 333 19.91 9.06 -37.31
N THR A 334 19.65 8.35 -36.21
CA THR A 334 18.44 8.53 -35.41
C THR A 334 18.45 9.93 -34.80
N THR A 335 17.68 10.85 -35.38
CA THR A 335 17.39 12.14 -34.76
C THR A 335 16.56 11.90 -33.48
N PRO A 336 16.93 12.50 -32.33
CA PRO A 336 16.15 12.37 -31.11
C PRO A 336 14.85 13.15 -31.28
N PHE A 337 13.71 12.45 -31.23
CA PHE A 337 12.38 13.03 -31.30
C PHE A 337 12.21 14.11 -30.21
N GLY A 338 11.85 15.33 -30.63
CA GLY A 338 11.41 16.37 -29.71
C GLY A 338 10.04 16.00 -29.14
N ASN A 339 9.95 15.77 -27.83
CA ASN A 339 8.69 15.46 -27.16
C ASN A 339 7.75 16.69 -27.17
N VAL A 340 6.65 16.59 -27.93
CA VAL A 340 5.50 17.47 -27.85
C VAL A 340 4.66 17.05 -26.64
N THR A 341 4.18 18.01 -25.84
CA THR A 341 3.24 17.73 -24.74
C THR A 341 1.95 17.14 -25.32
N LEU A 342 1.72 15.84 -25.13
CA LEU A 342 0.53 15.15 -25.62
C LEU A 342 -0.65 15.37 -24.66
N ASP A 343 -1.84 15.57 -25.21
CA ASP A 343 -3.10 15.48 -24.46
C ASP A 343 -3.38 14.01 -24.06
N GLU A 344 -4.42 13.78 -23.25
CA GLU A 344 -4.75 12.43 -22.76
C GLU A 344 -5.00 11.44 -23.92
N LYS A 345 -5.68 11.87 -24.99
CA LYS A 345 -5.87 11.04 -26.19
C LYS A 345 -4.55 10.73 -26.88
N GLY A 346 -3.64 11.69 -27.00
CA GLY A 346 -2.30 11.51 -27.56
C GLY A 346 -1.45 10.53 -26.74
N LYS A 347 -1.51 10.60 -25.40
CA LYS A 347 -0.86 9.63 -24.51
C LYS A 347 -1.44 8.22 -24.71
N GLN A 348 -2.77 8.10 -24.83
CA GLN A 348 -3.44 6.82 -25.04
C GLN A 348 -3.06 6.22 -26.41
N ARG A 349 -2.99 7.03 -27.46
CA ARG A 349 -2.51 6.58 -28.78
C ARG A 349 -1.05 6.15 -28.76
N LEU A 350 -0.18 6.85 -28.04
CA LEU A 350 1.22 6.46 -27.86
C LEU A 350 1.31 5.12 -27.13
N TYR A 351 0.53 4.93 -26.06
CA TYR A 351 0.43 3.67 -25.35
C TYR A 351 0.00 2.51 -26.26
N LEU A 352 -1.01 2.69 -27.11
CA LEU A 352 -1.42 1.65 -28.06
C LEU A 352 -0.33 1.32 -29.08
N LYS A 353 0.44 2.32 -29.51
CA LYS A 353 1.58 2.11 -30.42
C LYS A 353 2.68 1.28 -29.74
N GLU A 354 2.99 1.58 -28.49
CA GLU A 354 3.95 0.81 -27.69
C GLU A 354 3.46 -0.62 -27.45
N LEU A 355 2.18 -0.78 -27.11
CA LEU A 355 1.55 -2.09 -26.91
C LEU A 355 1.62 -2.97 -28.17
N ARG A 356 1.41 -2.38 -29.35
CA ARG A 356 1.56 -3.08 -30.64
C ARG A 356 3.00 -3.52 -30.90
N HIS A 357 3.97 -2.68 -30.56
CA HIS A 357 5.38 -3.02 -30.69
C HIS A 357 5.75 -4.20 -29.78
N ASP A 358 5.29 -4.17 -28.53
CA ASP A 358 5.51 -5.21 -27.55
C ASP A 358 4.92 -6.55 -28.04
N LEU A 359 3.66 -6.55 -28.49
CA LEU A 359 2.96 -7.72 -29.05
C LEU A 359 3.69 -8.36 -30.24
N ALA A 360 4.37 -7.56 -31.07
CA ALA A 360 5.11 -8.06 -32.22
C ALA A 360 6.33 -8.91 -31.83
N THR A 361 6.86 -8.72 -30.63
CA THR A 361 8.02 -9.47 -30.10
C THR A 361 7.62 -10.71 -29.30
N MET A 362 6.34 -10.88 -28.97
CA MET A 362 5.85 -11.96 -28.12
C MET A 362 5.47 -13.21 -28.91
N THR A 363 5.81 -14.38 -28.39
CA THR A 363 5.29 -15.68 -28.89
C THR A 363 3.80 -15.85 -28.55
N SER A 364 3.14 -16.85 -29.13
CA SER A 364 1.71 -17.13 -28.90
C SER A 364 1.46 -17.72 -27.50
N CYS A 365 1.40 -16.87 -26.49
CA CYS A 365 1.14 -17.21 -25.08
C CYS A 365 -0.12 -16.53 -24.51
N ALA A 366 -0.59 -16.93 -23.33
CA ALA A 366 -1.74 -16.30 -22.69
C ALA A 366 -1.51 -14.81 -22.38
N GLU A 367 -0.29 -14.42 -22.00
CA GLU A 367 0.10 -13.02 -21.80
C GLU A 367 -0.16 -12.17 -23.05
N LYS A 368 0.28 -12.66 -24.22
CA LYS A 368 0.06 -12.02 -25.52
C LYS A 368 -1.43 -11.89 -25.84
N THR A 369 -2.19 -12.97 -25.66
CA THR A 369 -3.63 -12.97 -25.98
C THR A 369 -4.42 -12.01 -25.08
N ILE A 370 -4.06 -11.86 -23.80
CA ILE A 370 -4.65 -10.83 -22.92
C ILE A 370 -4.33 -9.42 -23.42
N MET A 371 -3.08 -9.18 -23.84
CA MET A 371 -2.66 -7.89 -24.41
C MET A 371 -3.34 -7.59 -25.75
N GLU A 372 -3.60 -8.59 -26.59
CA GLU A 372 -4.39 -8.47 -27.83
C GLU A 372 -5.84 -8.06 -27.52
N LEU A 373 -6.48 -8.70 -26.53
CA LEU A 373 -7.81 -8.32 -26.07
C LEU A 373 -7.81 -6.89 -25.52
N LEU A 374 -6.86 -6.51 -24.66
CA LEU A 374 -6.74 -5.14 -24.13
C LEU A 374 -6.57 -4.12 -25.26
N LEU A 375 -5.72 -4.41 -26.26
CA LEU A 375 -5.51 -3.55 -27.41
C LEU A 375 -6.81 -3.34 -28.21
N HIS A 376 -7.59 -4.41 -28.40
CA HIS A 376 -8.87 -4.36 -29.11
C HIS A 376 -9.85 -3.40 -28.43
N PHE A 377 -10.08 -3.59 -27.12
CA PHE A 377 -11.07 -2.81 -26.38
C PHE A 377 -10.62 -1.37 -26.08
N GLU A 378 -9.32 -1.10 -25.93
CA GLU A 378 -8.82 0.28 -25.85
C GLU A 378 -8.99 1.02 -27.18
N ALA A 379 -8.78 0.35 -28.31
CA ALA A 379 -9.01 0.94 -29.63
C ALA A 379 -10.51 1.24 -29.86
N GLU A 380 -11.39 0.36 -29.39
CA GLU A 380 -12.85 0.56 -29.41
C GLU A 380 -13.25 1.81 -28.61
N LEU A 381 -12.73 1.99 -27.39
CA LEU A 381 -12.99 3.16 -26.55
C LEU A 381 -12.51 4.49 -27.16
N LEU A 382 -11.49 4.44 -28.02
CA LEU A 382 -10.96 5.62 -28.71
C LEU A 382 -11.71 5.96 -30.01
N GLU A 383 -12.77 5.21 -30.34
CA GLU A 383 -13.50 5.31 -31.60
C GLU A 383 -12.57 5.21 -32.83
N ASP A 384 -11.48 4.44 -32.71
CA ASP A 384 -10.55 4.23 -33.80
C ASP A 384 -11.23 3.31 -34.83
N SER A 385 -11.82 3.91 -35.86
CA SER A 385 -12.71 3.28 -36.85
C SER A 385 -12.10 2.10 -37.61
N MET A 386 -10.78 1.88 -37.50
CA MET A 386 -10.12 0.69 -38.02
C MET A 386 -10.45 -0.60 -37.23
N PHE A 387 -10.95 -0.51 -35.99
CA PHE A 387 -11.16 -1.66 -35.10
C PHE A 387 -12.60 -1.86 -34.63
N ALA A 388 -13.48 -0.88 -34.86
CA ALA A 388 -14.89 -0.97 -34.49
C ALA A 388 -15.62 -2.00 -35.38
N ASN A 389 -16.03 -3.13 -34.78
CA ASN A 389 -17.07 -4.09 -35.22
C ASN A 389 -16.69 -5.57 -35.47
N ASN A 390 -15.55 -6.08 -34.99
CA ASN A 390 -15.27 -7.51 -35.12
C ASN A 390 -15.48 -8.31 -33.83
N GLN A 391 -16.72 -8.41 -33.35
CA GLN A 391 -17.09 -9.37 -32.29
C GLN A 391 -16.64 -10.80 -32.63
N GLY A 392 -16.62 -11.15 -33.92
CA GLY A 392 -16.10 -12.43 -34.42
C GLY A 392 -14.63 -12.71 -34.11
N THR A 393 -13.84 -11.70 -33.68
CA THR A 393 -12.43 -11.88 -33.28
C THR A 393 -12.25 -12.06 -31.78
N VAL A 394 -13.16 -11.53 -30.95
CA VAL A 394 -13.04 -11.56 -29.48
C VAL A 394 -13.26 -12.97 -28.93
N ILE A 395 -14.31 -13.66 -29.39
CA ILE A 395 -14.64 -15.01 -28.88
C ILE A 395 -13.50 -16.00 -29.15
N PRO A 396 -12.95 -16.12 -30.39
CA PRO A 396 -11.80 -16.99 -30.64
C PRO A 396 -10.56 -16.64 -29.81
N LEU A 397 -10.29 -15.34 -29.58
CA LEU A 397 -9.18 -14.91 -28.72
C LEU A 397 -9.40 -15.33 -27.26
N PHE A 398 -10.63 -15.23 -26.75
CA PHE A 398 -10.95 -15.66 -25.40
C PHE A 398 -10.86 -17.19 -25.23
N GLU A 399 -11.33 -17.97 -26.20
CA GLU A 399 -11.16 -19.43 -26.21
C GLU A 399 -9.67 -19.82 -26.25
N LYS A 400 -8.90 -19.15 -27.11
CA LYS A 400 -7.44 -19.30 -27.19
C LYS A 400 -6.77 -18.98 -25.84
N LEU A 401 -7.19 -17.91 -25.17
CA LEU A 401 -6.69 -17.55 -23.85
C LEU A 401 -6.94 -18.66 -22.82
N GLN A 402 -8.14 -19.22 -22.78
CA GLN A 402 -8.49 -20.31 -21.87
C GLN A 402 -7.63 -21.57 -22.10
N ASP A 403 -7.40 -21.93 -23.36
CA ASP A 403 -6.52 -23.06 -23.71
C ASP A 403 -5.07 -22.80 -23.31
N GLN A 404 -4.55 -21.60 -23.59
CA GLN A 404 -3.18 -21.23 -23.23
C GLN A 404 -2.96 -21.22 -21.70
N ILE A 405 -3.89 -20.67 -20.91
CA ILE A 405 -3.80 -20.69 -19.44
C ILE A 405 -3.73 -22.12 -18.90
N LYS A 406 -4.51 -23.05 -19.48
CA LYS A 406 -4.49 -24.47 -19.11
C LYS A 406 -3.14 -25.13 -19.47
N LYS A 407 -2.66 -24.93 -20.70
CA LYS A 407 -1.37 -25.48 -21.18
C LYS A 407 -0.18 -24.96 -20.39
N GLN A 408 -0.23 -23.71 -19.94
CA GLN A 408 0.83 -23.08 -19.16
C GLN A 408 0.77 -23.44 -17.66
N GLY A 409 -0.23 -24.21 -17.23
CA GLY A 409 -0.36 -24.66 -15.85
C GLY A 409 -0.76 -23.56 -14.88
N TRP A 410 -1.42 -22.50 -15.36
CA TRP A 410 -1.80 -21.33 -14.56
C TRP A 410 -3.22 -21.41 -14.01
N LEU A 411 -3.86 -22.57 -14.09
CA LEU A 411 -5.26 -22.70 -13.69
C LEU A 411 -5.39 -22.80 -12.16
N SER A 412 -5.64 -21.67 -11.51
CA SER A 412 -6.08 -21.60 -10.11
C SER A 412 -7.57 -21.27 -10.01
N GLU A 413 -8.20 -21.52 -8.86
CA GLU A 413 -9.61 -21.16 -8.62
C GLU A 413 -9.87 -19.67 -8.89
N LYS A 414 -8.98 -18.80 -8.40
CA LYS A 414 -9.03 -17.35 -8.60
C LYS A 414 -8.84 -16.91 -10.06
N ILE A 415 -8.12 -17.68 -10.87
CA ILE A 415 -7.99 -17.42 -12.32
C ILE A 415 -9.23 -17.94 -13.05
N GLN A 416 -9.80 -19.07 -12.64
CA GLN A 416 -11.05 -19.58 -13.19
C GLN A 416 -12.22 -18.63 -12.95
N GLU A 417 -12.33 -18.06 -11.74
CA GLU A 417 -13.34 -17.05 -11.43
C GLU A 417 -13.19 -15.82 -12.33
N ASN A 418 -11.98 -15.28 -12.46
CA ASN A 418 -11.69 -14.17 -13.37
C ASN A 418 -12.07 -14.50 -14.83
N LEU A 419 -11.83 -15.72 -15.30
CA LEU A 419 -12.21 -16.14 -16.64
C LEU A 419 -13.73 -16.24 -16.81
N ARG A 420 -14.47 -16.68 -15.78
CA ARG A 420 -15.95 -16.69 -15.79
C ARG A 420 -16.50 -15.27 -15.85
N ASP A 421 -15.95 -14.37 -15.04
CA ASP A 421 -16.32 -12.96 -15.05
C ASP A 421 -16.02 -12.32 -16.40
N LEU A 422 -14.82 -12.55 -16.95
CA LEU A 422 -14.44 -12.05 -18.26
C LEU A 422 -15.40 -12.52 -19.35
N ASN A 423 -15.77 -13.81 -19.36
CA ASN A 423 -16.77 -14.34 -20.29
C ASN A 423 -18.10 -13.60 -20.15
N ARG A 424 -18.61 -13.44 -18.92
CA ARG A 424 -19.86 -12.70 -18.66
C ARG A 424 -19.78 -11.27 -19.19
N HIS A 425 -18.66 -10.58 -18.99
CA HIS A 425 -18.48 -9.20 -19.49
C HIS A 425 -18.35 -9.13 -21.01
N ILE A 426 -17.73 -10.13 -21.66
CA ILE A 426 -17.71 -10.28 -23.13
C ILE A 426 -19.13 -10.41 -23.67
N GLN A 427 -19.93 -11.34 -23.11
CA GLN A 427 -21.31 -11.59 -23.57
C GLN A 427 -22.22 -10.38 -23.39
N ASN A 428 -21.99 -9.59 -22.34
CA ASN A 428 -22.78 -8.39 -22.04
C ASN A 428 -22.25 -7.12 -22.70
N HIS A 429 -21.12 -7.16 -23.42
CA HIS A 429 -20.43 -5.99 -23.98
C HIS A 429 -20.15 -4.87 -22.95
N ASP A 430 -19.83 -5.23 -21.71
CA ASP A 430 -19.48 -4.27 -20.66
C ASP A 430 -17.98 -3.95 -20.73
N VAL A 431 -17.60 -3.08 -21.66
CA VAL A 431 -16.19 -2.74 -21.94
C VAL A 431 -15.44 -2.24 -20.70
N PRO A 432 -15.98 -1.33 -19.85
CA PRO A 432 -15.29 -0.88 -18.64
C PRO A 432 -14.98 -2.02 -17.65
N LEU A 433 -15.95 -2.90 -17.37
CA LEU A 433 -15.71 -4.04 -16.46
C LEU A 433 -14.79 -5.07 -17.09
N LEU A 434 -14.92 -5.31 -18.39
CA LEU A 434 -14.05 -6.20 -19.13
C LEU A 434 -12.59 -5.74 -19.09
N MET A 435 -12.34 -4.45 -19.34
CA MET A 435 -11.01 -3.87 -19.27
C MET A 435 -10.40 -4.01 -17.87
N ARG A 436 -11.23 -3.85 -16.83
CA ARG A 436 -10.81 -4.09 -15.45
C ARG A 436 -10.44 -5.56 -15.23
N SER A 437 -11.31 -6.51 -15.60
CA SER A 437 -11.07 -7.95 -15.44
C SER A 437 -9.83 -8.42 -16.21
N LEU A 438 -9.59 -7.89 -17.43
CA LEU A 438 -8.38 -8.18 -18.21
C LEU A 438 -7.12 -7.68 -17.51
N ARG A 439 -7.12 -6.46 -16.98
CA ARG A 439 -5.97 -5.92 -16.23
C ARG A 439 -5.70 -6.70 -14.94
N GLU A 440 -6.76 -7.09 -14.23
CA GLU A 440 -6.66 -7.94 -13.03
C GLU A 440 -6.10 -9.32 -13.37
N LEU A 441 -6.54 -9.94 -14.47
CA LEU A 441 -6.01 -11.21 -14.95
C LEU A 441 -4.55 -11.08 -15.41
N LEU A 442 -4.21 -9.99 -16.12
CA LEU A 442 -2.85 -9.72 -16.55
C LEU A 442 -1.91 -9.55 -15.37
N ALA A 443 -2.29 -8.80 -14.33
CA ALA A 443 -1.48 -8.62 -13.12
C ALA A 443 -1.22 -9.94 -12.38
N LYS A 444 -2.18 -10.88 -12.40
CA LYS A 444 -2.00 -12.23 -11.82
C LYS A 444 -1.03 -13.09 -12.62
N ILE A 445 -1.07 -12.98 -13.95
CA ILE A 445 -0.26 -13.79 -14.88
C ILE A 445 1.14 -13.22 -15.06
N ARG A 446 1.24 -11.89 -15.05
CA ARG A 446 2.45 -11.10 -15.21
C ARG A 446 2.57 -10.13 -14.03
N PRO A 447 3.05 -10.63 -12.87
CA PRO A 447 3.41 -9.76 -11.75
C PRO A 447 4.41 -8.67 -12.10
N LEU A 448 5.25 -8.90 -13.13
CA LEU A 448 6.28 -7.95 -13.53
C LEU A 448 6.37 -7.77 -15.05
N ASN A 449 6.28 -6.52 -15.52
CA ASN A 449 6.46 -6.16 -16.92
C ASN A 449 7.94 -5.88 -17.25
N ILE A 450 8.65 -6.94 -17.64
CA ILE A 450 10.09 -6.91 -17.97
C ILE A 450 10.40 -5.94 -19.13
N GLN A 451 9.52 -5.83 -20.12
CA GLN A 451 9.73 -4.92 -21.26
C GLN A 451 9.68 -3.45 -20.83
N GLU A 452 8.76 -3.09 -19.93
CA GLU A 452 8.73 -1.74 -19.36
C GLU A 452 10.01 -1.46 -18.56
N ILE A 453 10.48 -2.42 -17.76
CA ILE A 453 11.76 -2.27 -17.04
C ILE A 453 12.90 -2.01 -18.03
N GLN A 454 13.00 -2.78 -19.12
CA GLN A 454 14.04 -2.55 -20.13
C GLN A 454 13.95 -1.14 -20.73
N LYS A 455 12.75 -0.67 -21.09
CA LYS A 455 12.54 0.67 -21.63
C LYS A 455 12.95 1.76 -20.64
N LEU A 456 12.61 1.60 -19.36
CA LEU A 456 12.95 2.55 -18.30
C LEU A 456 14.45 2.55 -17.98
N VAL A 457 15.07 1.37 -17.90
CA VAL A 457 16.53 1.23 -17.71
C VAL A 457 17.30 1.84 -18.88
N GLU A 458 16.84 1.64 -20.11
CA GLU A 458 17.47 2.24 -21.28
C GLU A 458 17.37 3.78 -21.27
N LYS A 459 16.23 4.34 -20.87
CA LYS A 459 16.10 5.79 -20.64
C LYS A 459 17.08 6.29 -19.56
N ALA A 460 17.24 5.53 -18.48
CA ALA A 460 18.19 5.86 -17.42
C ALA A 460 19.65 5.79 -17.90
N ARG A 461 20.01 4.81 -18.75
CA ARG A 461 21.36 4.73 -19.37
C ARG A 461 21.66 5.93 -20.26
N ASN A 462 20.70 6.34 -21.07
CA ASN A 462 20.86 7.55 -21.89
C ASN A 462 21.09 8.79 -21.01
N ALA A 463 20.43 8.88 -19.86
CA ALA A 463 20.68 9.93 -18.87
C ALA A 463 22.04 9.78 -18.16
N ALA A 464 22.50 8.55 -17.92
CA ALA A 464 23.81 8.26 -17.33
C ALA A 464 24.97 8.80 -18.17
N GLU A 465 24.90 8.67 -19.50
CA GLU A 465 25.92 9.21 -20.41
C GLU A 465 26.08 10.74 -20.27
N LEU A 466 25.00 11.46 -19.95
CA LEU A 466 25.04 12.92 -19.80
C LEU A 466 25.78 13.37 -18.53
N ILE A 467 25.89 12.48 -17.53
CA ILE A 467 26.48 12.76 -16.22
C ILE A 467 27.78 11.99 -15.93
N ARG A 468 28.20 11.12 -16.84
CA ARG A 468 29.44 10.35 -16.75
C ARG A 468 30.66 11.25 -16.55
N ASP A 469 31.50 10.88 -15.60
CA ASP A 469 32.72 11.61 -15.20
C ASP A 469 32.49 13.05 -14.73
N LYS A 470 31.24 13.41 -14.37
CA LYS A 470 30.88 14.74 -13.87
C LYS A 470 30.58 14.73 -12.37
N GLU A 471 30.63 15.90 -11.78
CA GLU A 471 30.17 16.14 -10.41
C GLU A 471 28.67 16.46 -10.45
N VAL A 472 27.87 15.71 -9.70
CA VAL A 472 26.41 15.85 -9.72
C VAL A 472 25.83 16.06 -8.32
N ILE A 473 24.65 16.67 -8.28
CA ILE A 473 23.82 16.80 -7.08
C ILE A 473 22.60 15.92 -7.27
N LEU A 474 22.52 14.83 -6.50
CA LEU A 474 21.40 13.88 -6.53
C LEU A 474 20.32 14.32 -5.54
N LEU A 475 19.11 14.55 -6.02
CA LEU A 475 17.97 14.86 -5.15
C LEU A 475 17.30 13.59 -4.65
N ILE A 476 17.12 13.50 -3.35
CA ILE A 476 16.58 12.33 -2.66
C ILE A 476 15.42 12.74 -1.76
N GLY A 477 14.41 11.89 -1.70
CA GLY A 477 13.27 12.06 -0.80
C GLY A 477 12.04 11.34 -1.36
N GLU A 478 11.00 11.22 -0.54
CA GLU A 478 9.77 10.53 -0.93
C GLU A 478 9.05 11.21 -2.11
N THR A 479 8.08 10.51 -2.70
CA THR A 479 7.17 11.11 -3.67
C THR A 479 6.39 12.24 -3.01
N GLY A 480 6.39 13.42 -3.65
CA GLY A 480 5.69 14.61 -3.15
C GLY A 480 6.50 15.50 -2.19
N THR A 481 7.76 15.18 -1.85
CA THR A 481 8.62 16.07 -1.04
C THR A 481 9.08 17.33 -1.79
N GLY A 482 8.83 17.42 -3.09
CA GLY A 482 9.09 18.62 -3.89
C GLY A 482 10.40 18.59 -4.70
N LYS A 483 11.01 17.42 -4.94
CA LYS A 483 12.26 17.28 -5.74
C LYS A 483 12.22 18.05 -7.07
N SER A 484 11.27 17.74 -7.94
CA SER A 484 11.12 18.40 -9.24
C SER A 484 10.82 19.91 -9.11
N THR A 485 10.04 20.31 -8.10
CA THR A 485 9.77 21.74 -7.80
C THR A 485 11.05 22.46 -7.38
N THR A 486 11.86 21.83 -6.53
CA THR A 486 13.16 22.35 -6.08
C THR A 486 14.13 22.49 -7.24
N ILE A 487 14.18 21.54 -8.19
CA ILE A 487 15.04 21.66 -9.38
C ILE A 487 14.64 22.85 -10.25
N GLN A 488 13.33 23.03 -10.51
CA GLN A 488 12.83 24.17 -11.27
C GLN A 488 13.19 25.50 -10.58
N PHE A 489 13.02 25.57 -9.26
CA PHE A 489 13.41 26.72 -8.45
C PHE A 489 14.92 27.00 -8.53
N LEU A 490 15.76 25.98 -8.32
CA LEU A 490 17.23 26.11 -8.37
C LEU A 490 17.74 26.45 -9.77
N ALA A 491 17.01 26.05 -10.82
CA ALA A 491 17.29 26.45 -12.19
C ALA A 491 16.87 27.89 -12.52
N GLY A 492 16.36 28.64 -11.54
CA GLY A 492 16.03 30.06 -11.66
C GLY A 492 14.64 30.33 -12.24
N CYS A 493 13.78 29.32 -12.36
CA CYS A 493 12.40 29.53 -12.82
C CYS A 493 11.61 30.35 -11.81
N LYS A 494 10.78 31.29 -12.30
CA LYS A 494 9.80 31.98 -11.45
C LYS A 494 8.63 31.05 -11.20
N MET A 495 8.31 30.82 -9.93
CA MET A 495 7.26 29.89 -9.50
C MET A 495 6.04 30.68 -9.01
N LYS A 496 4.85 30.10 -9.17
CA LYS A 496 3.59 30.63 -8.64
C LYS A 496 2.71 29.54 -8.05
N ALA A 497 1.88 29.92 -7.08
CA ALA A 497 0.81 29.07 -6.59
C ALA A 497 -0.38 29.10 -7.56
N THR A 498 -0.95 27.94 -7.84
CA THR A 498 -2.12 27.77 -8.73
C THR A 498 -3.10 26.79 -8.10
N LYS A 499 -4.39 26.95 -8.36
CA LYS A 499 -5.42 25.96 -7.99
C LYS A 499 -5.61 25.00 -9.16
N VAL A 500 -5.41 23.71 -8.92
CA VAL A 500 -5.55 22.65 -9.91
C VAL A 500 -6.71 21.75 -9.49
N GLU A 501 -7.66 21.54 -10.40
CA GLU A 501 -8.74 20.58 -10.20
C GLU A 501 -8.18 19.15 -10.32
N VAL A 502 -8.28 18.37 -9.26
CA VAL A 502 -7.77 16.98 -9.21
C VAL A 502 -8.86 15.96 -9.43
N GLU A 503 -10.08 16.28 -9.03
CA GLU A 503 -11.33 15.53 -9.23
C GLU A 503 -12.45 16.55 -9.49
N PRO A 504 -13.57 16.18 -10.15
CA PRO A 504 -14.68 17.10 -10.39
C PRO A 504 -15.13 17.82 -9.11
N GLY A 505 -14.94 19.13 -9.05
CA GLY A 505 -15.27 19.99 -7.91
C GLY A 505 -14.24 20.04 -6.78
N LYS A 506 -13.10 19.35 -6.89
CA LYS A 506 -12.04 19.29 -5.85
C LYS A 506 -10.74 19.91 -6.37
N PHE A 507 -10.30 20.97 -5.69
CA PHE A 507 -9.11 21.74 -6.06
C PHE A 507 -8.00 21.57 -5.03
N LEU A 508 -6.77 21.42 -5.49
CA LEU A 508 -5.57 21.48 -4.67
C LEU A 508 -4.72 22.68 -5.07
N GLU A 509 -4.08 23.30 -4.08
CA GLU A 509 -3.03 24.28 -4.33
C GLU A 509 -1.76 23.56 -4.79
N HIS A 510 -1.18 24.06 -5.88
CA HIS A 510 -0.01 23.50 -6.53
C HIS A 510 0.95 24.59 -6.95
N ILE A 511 2.24 24.40 -6.66
CA ILE A 511 3.31 25.31 -7.09
C ILE A 511 3.80 24.88 -8.46
N THR A 512 3.69 25.76 -9.44
CA THR A 512 4.09 25.52 -10.83
C THR A 512 4.92 26.70 -11.37
N ILE A 513 5.53 26.50 -12.54
CA ILE A 513 6.28 27.54 -13.24
C ILE A 513 5.31 28.62 -13.73
N ASP A 514 5.66 29.88 -13.50
CA ASP A 514 4.94 31.00 -14.08
C ASP A 514 5.33 31.20 -15.56
N LYS A 515 4.60 30.53 -16.44
CA LYS A 515 4.82 30.56 -17.90
C LYS A 515 4.63 31.95 -18.53
N SER A 516 3.97 32.90 -17.86
CA SER A 516 3.87 34.28 -18.38
C SER A 516 5.13 35.09 -18.15
N ILE A 517 6.02 34.65 -17.25
CA ILE A 517 7.26 35.34 -16.89
C ILE A 517 8.48 34.53 -17.36
N THR A 518 8.44 33.21 -17.23
CA THR A 518 9.59 32.33 -17.48
C THR A 518 9.44 31.63 -18.83
N SER A 519 10.38 31.88 -19.75
CA SER A 519 10.59 31.01 -20.91
C SER A 519 11.59 29.92 -20.53
N ILE A 520 11.19 28.65 -20.69
CA ILE A 520 12.06 27.51 -20.38
C ILE A 520 13.08 27.35 -21.52
N THR A 521 14.24 27.98 -21.38
CA THR A 521 15.35 27.87 -22.33
C THR A 521 16.22 26.64 -22.07
N ASN A 522 16.30 26.21 -20.81
CA ASN A 522 17.05 25.02 -20.41
C ASN A 522 16.36 23.75 -20.91
N ARG A 523 17.01 23.02 -21.83
CA ARG A 523 16.47 21.78 -22.40
C ARG A 523 16.29 20.67 -21.36
N GLY A 524 17.13 20.62 -20.32
CA GLY A 524 17.03 19.61 -19.26
C GLY A 524 15.74 19.72 -18.45
N LEU A 525 15.20 20.94 -18.29
CA LEU A 525 13.95 21.17 -17.57
C LEU A 525 12.71 20.67 -18.30
N LYS A 526 12.80 20.35 -19.60
CA LYS A 526 11.65 19.80 -20.36
C LYS A 526 11.20 18.44 -19.83
N ASN A 527 12.12 17.70 -19.20
CA ASN A 527 11.85 16.37 -18.65
C ASN A 527 11.54 16.42 -17.13
N VAL A 528 11.47 17.62 -16.54
CA VAL A 528 11.19 17.80 -15.10
C VAL A 528 9.81 18.42 -14.94
N THR A 529 8.82 17.59 -14.63
CA THR A 529 7.42 18.01 -14.49
C THR A 529 6.98 18.01 -13.03
N THR A 530 6.33 19.09 -12.61
CA THR A 530 5.65 19.18 -11.29
C THR A 530 4.19 18.78 -11.44
N SER A 531 3.65 17.96 -10.53
CA SER A 531 2.25 17.53 -10.53
C SER A 531 1.57 17.85 -9.19
N ALA A 532 0.29 18.22 -9.24
CA ALA A 532 -0.56 18.38 -8.06
C ALA A 532 -1.03 17.04 -7.49
N ARG A 533 -0.84 15.95 -8.24
CA ARG A 533 -1.26 14.60 -7.85
C ARG A 533 -0.12 13.91 -7.09
N ASN A 534 -0.47 13.07 -6.11
CA ASN A 534 0.47 12.20 -5.40
C ASN A 534 0.91 11.00 -6.26
N LYS A 535 1.31 11.23 -7.51
CA LYS A 535 1.85 10.20 -8.39
C LYS A 535 3.18 10.71 -8.94
N SER A 536 4.22 9.90 -8.89
CA SER A 536 5.50 10.30 -9.47
C SER A 536 5.36 10.41 -10.99
N GLU A 537 5.71 11.58 -11.52
CA GLU A 537 5.84 11.81 -12.96
C GLU A 537 7.25 11.43 -13.44
N THR A 538 8.25 11.56 -12.55
CA THR A 538 9.63 11.17 -12.82
C THR A 538 9.75 9.65 -12.70
N ARG A 539 10.14 8.98 -13.78
CA ARG A 539 10.29 7.50 -13.85
C ARG A 539 11.73 7.02 -14.10
N TYR A 540 12.66 7.94 -14.30
CA TYR A 540 14.07 7.69 -14.51
C TYR A 540 14.85 8.95 -14.14
N ILE A 541 16.15 8.81 -13.88
CA ILE A 541 17.00 9.94 -13.53
C ILE A 541 17.02 10.98 -14.66
N ALA A 542 16.72 12.25 -14.34
CA ALA A 542 16.70 13.34 -15.30
C ALA A 542 17.74 14.40 -14.90
N PRO A 543 18.89 14.49 -15.60
CA PRO A 543 19.89 15.51 -15.32
C PRO A 543 19.49 16.87 -15.91
N VAL A 544 19.68 17.91 -15.11
CA VAL A 544 19.48 19.31 -15.45
C VAL A 544 20.78 20.07 -15.21
N THR A 545 21.45 20.44 -16.29
CA THR A 545 22.64 21.30 -16.24
C THR A 545 22.22 22.76 -16.12
N ILE A 546 22.67 23.44 -15.08
CA ILE A 546 22.45 24.87 -14.84
C ILE A 546 23.78 25.58 -14.98
N GLN A 547 23.84 26.58 -15.85
CA GLN A 547 25.03 27.42 -15.97
C GLN A 547 25.03 28.45 -14.85
N LEU A 548 26.12 28.54 -14.08
CA LEU A 548 26.18 29.41 -12.91
C LEU A 548 26.03 30.89 -13.28
N LYS A 549 26.45 31.28 -14.48
CA LYS A 549 26.24 32.63 -15.02
C LYS A 549 24.77 33.02 -15.15
N ASP A 550 23.87 32.05 -15.38
CA ASP A 550 22.44 32.30 -15.54
C ASP A 550 21.78 32.61 -14.20
N ILE A 551 22.39 32.16 -13.09
CA ILE A 551 21.92 32.40 -11.73
C ILE A 551 22.62 33.59 -11.08
N PHE A 552 23.96 33.63 -11.11
CA PHE A 552 24.75 34.64 -10.40
C PHE A 552 25.11 35.86 -11.25
N GLY A 553 25.06 35.76 -12.59
CA GLY A 553 25.50 36.79 -13.53
C GLY A 553 26.82 36.42 -14.21
N SER A 554 27.25 37.22 -15.19
CA SER A 554 28.36 36.91 -16.11
C SER A 554 29.73 36.68 -15.45
N TYR A 555 29.93 37.10 -14.20
CA TYR A 555 31.20 36.93 -13.47
C TYR A 555 31.39 35.52 -12.90
N GLU A 556 30.33 34.72 -12.81
CA GLU A 556 30.39 33.37 -12.25
C GLU A 556 30.45 32.34 -13.39
N THR A 557 31.54 31.57 -13.45
CA THR A 557 31.77 30.56 -14.50
C THR A 557 31.54 29.14 -13.97
N GLY A 558 31.20 28.23 -14.87
CA GLY A 558 30.99 26.81 -14.56
C GLY A 558 29.52 26.41 -14.53
N GLU A 559 29.29 25.14 -14.22
CA GLU A 559 27.96 24.54 -14.22
C GLU A 559 27.73 23.70 -12.97
N ILE A 560 26.45 23.50 -12.66
CA ILE A 560 25.99 22.48 -11.71
C ILE A 560 25.04 21.55 -12.43
N ILE A 561 25.06 20.28 -12.06
CA ILE A 561 24.17 19.27 -12.63
C ILE A 561 23.29 18.75 -11.50
N LEU A 562 22.00 19.08 -11.56
CA LEU A 562 20.99 18.55 -10.65
C LEU A 562 20.37 17.31 -11.27
N CYS A 563 20.27 16.22 -10.51
CA CYS A 563 19.62 15.01 -10.97
C CYS A 563 18.27 14.85 -10.26
N ASP A 564 17.18 14.98 -11.01
CA ASP A 564 15.87 14.56 -10.51
C ASP A 564 15.85 13.03 -10.50
N ALA A 565 15.88 12.45 -9.31
CA ALA A 565 15.62 11.04 -9.15
C ALA A 565 14.11 10.83 -8.92
N PRO A 566 13.55 9.75 -9.48
CA PRO A 566 12.23 9.28 -9.05
C PRO A 566 12.20 9.05 -7.53
N GLY A 567 11.02 9.09 -6.92
CA GLY A 567 10.89 8.67 -5.51
C GLY A 567 11.45 7.25 -5.34
N PHE A 568 12.24 7.00 -4.31
CA PHE A 568 12.56 5.63 -3.92
C PHE A 568 11.44 5.11 -3.02
N GLY A 569 11.07 3.83 -3.18
CA GLY A 569 9.84 3.31 -2.56
C GLY A 569 8.57 3.90 -3.19
N ASP A 570 8.65 4.31 -4.45
CA ASP A 570 7.52 4.89 -5.18
C ASP A 570 6.42 3.85 -5.40
N THR A 571 5.18 4.21 -5.11
CA THR A 571 4.00 3.34 -5.29
C THR A 571 3.59 3.19 -6.76
N ALA A 572 4.46 3.56 -7.70
CA ALA A 572 4.19 3.49 -9.13
C ALA A 572 4.33 2.07 -9.71
N GLY A 573 4.75 1.11 -8.87
CA GLY A 573 4.82 -0.32 -9.18
C GLY A 573 6.26 -0.85 -9.13
N PRO A 574 6.42 -2.18 -9.07
CA PRO A 574 7.73 -2.83 -8.97
C PRO A 574 8.61 -2.57 -10.20
N GLU A 575 8.04 -2.32 -11.38
CA GLU A 575 8.82 -2.00 -12.58
C GLU A 575 9.56 -0.67 -12.45
N VAL A 576 8.89 0.34 -11.87
CA VAL A 576 9.49 1.66 -11.66
C VAL A 576 10.55 1.55 -10.56
N ASP A 577 10.28 0.85 -9.46
CA ASP A 577 11.27 0.64 -8.39
C ASP A 577 12.53 -0.06 -8.94
N ILE A 578 12.39 -1.16 -9.70
CA ILE A 578 13.53 -1.83 -10.34
C ILE A 578 14.27 -0.89 -11.28
N ALA A 579 13.57 -0.20 -12.16
CA ALA A 579 14.21 0.67 -13.14
C ALA A 579 14.94 1.84 -12.46
N ASN A 580 14.41 2.34 -11.35
CA ASN A 580 15.05 3.35 -10.54
C ASN A 580 16.30 2.79 -9.87
N SER A 581 16.18 1.64 -9.23
CA SER A 581 17.29 1.00 -8.53
C SER A 581 18.42 0.61 -9.47
N VAL A 582 18.13 0.04 -10.64
CA VAL A 582 19.15 -0.29 -11.64
C VAL A 582 19.64 1.00 -12.31
N GLY A 583 18.73 1.82 -12.83
CA GLY A 583 19.04 2.95 -13.67
C GLY A 583 19.71 4.12 -12.94
N VAL A 584 19.20 4.51 -11.76
CA VAL A 584 19.78 5.58 -10.94
C VAL A 584 21.15 5.15 -10.44
N VAL A 585 21.27 3.93 -9.90
CA VAL A 585 22.55 3.45 -9.37
C VAL A 585 23.58 3.28 -10.49
N GLU A 586 23.25 2.66 -11.62
CA GLU A 586 24.20 2.55 -12.74
C GLU A 586 24.61 3.94 -13.26
N ALA A 587 23.69 4.91 -13.29
CA ALA A 587 23.99 6.28 -13.71
C ALA A 587 24.96 6.99 -12.75
N ILE A 588 24.68 6.97 -11.45
CA ILE A 588 25.51 7.67 -10.45
C ILE A 588 26.87 7.01 -10.26
N LYS A 589 26.98 5.69 -10.45
CA LYS A 589 28.26 4.97 -10.38
C LYS A 589 29.28 5.44 -11.42
N GLY A 590 28.81 5.98 -12.55
CA GLY A 590 29.67 6.56 -13.58
C GLY A 590 30.07 8.01 -13.33
N CYS A 591 29.60 8.65 -12.26
CA CYS A 591 29.92 10.04 -11.95
C CYS A 591 31.30 10.16 -11.27
N LYS A 592 31.94 11.34 -11.40
CA LYS A 592 33.19 11.66 -10.69
C LYS A 592 32.97 11.79 -9.18
N SER A 593 31.89 12.46 -8.80
CA SER A 593 31.46 12.58 -7.40
C SER A 593 29.97 12.90 -7.31
N VAL A 594 29.32 12.49 -6.22
CA VAL A 594 27.88 12.73 -5.99
C VAL A 594 27.67 13.46 -4.67
N LYS A 595 27.00 14.62 -4.72
CA LYS A 595 26.49 15.30 -3.52
C LYS A 595 25.02 14.91 -3.34
N ILE A 596 24.61 14.64 -2.10
CA ILE A 596 23.23 14.26 -1.83
C ILE A 596 22.47 15.47 -1.32
N LEU A 597 21.35 15.77 -1.97
CA LEU A 597 20.37 16.73 -1.50
C LEU A 597 19.14 15.99 -0.99
N ALA A 598 19.06 15.80 0.33
CA ALA A 598 18.01 15.04 0.99
C ALA A 598 16.85 15.97 1.38
N LEU A 599 15.68 15.79 0.76
CA LEU A 599 14.50 16.62 0.95
C LEU A 599 13.55 16.00 1.97
N SER A 600 13.22 16.76 3.00
CA SER A 600 12.14 16.46 3.95
C SER A 600 11.04 17.50 3.81
N SER A 601 9.78 17.06 3.70
CA SER A 601 8.65 17.98 3.64
C SER A 601 7.86 18.00 4.94
N TYR A 602 7.34 19.16 5.32
CA TYR A 602 6.54 19.30 6.54
C TYR A 602 5.35 18.32 6.56
N LYS A 603 4.70 18.13 5.41
CA LYS A 603 3.56 17.22 5.26
C LYS A 603 3.93 15.74 5.41
N SER A 604 5.15 15.35 5.01
CA SER A 604 5.61 13.95 5.09
C SER A 604 6.22 13.61 6.45
N LEU A 605 6.51 14.60 7.29
CA LEU A 605 7.18 14.41 8.58
C LEU A 605 6.43 13.43 9.49
N GLY A 606 5.09 13.56 9.55
CA GLY A 606 4.22 12.77 10.43
C GLY A 606 4.41 13.09 11.92
N ASP A 607 3.56 12.52 12.77
CA ASP A 607 3.53 12.83 14.21
C ASP A 607 4.74 12.30 14.99
N ARG A 608 5.48 11.34 14.41
CA ARG A 608 6.64 10.67 15.04
C ARG A 608 7.90 10.76 14.18
N GLY A 609 7.95 11.70 13.23
CA GLY A 609 9.11 11.82 12.34
C GLY A 609 9.23 10.66 11.34
N GLN A 610 8.14 9.95 11.03
CA GLN A 610 8.14 8.82 10.08
C GLN A 610 8.73 9.21 8.72
N GLY A 611 8.53 10.45 8.27
CA GLY A 611 9.15 10.94 7.03
C GLY A 611 10.67 10.98 7.08
N ILE A 612 11.26 11.31 8.24
CA ILE A 612 12.71 11.29 8.44
C ILE A 612 13.20 9.86 8.54
N GLN A 613 12.48 9.00 9.27
CA GLN A 613 12.80 7.57 9.37
C GLN A 613 12.87 6.93 7.97
N LYS A 614 11.87 7.16 7.13
CA LYS A 614 11.84 6.65 5.76
C LYS A 614 12.96 7.24 4.89
N LEU A 615 13.28 8.53 5.06
CA LEU A 615 14.43 9.15 4.39
C LEU A 615 15.76 8.52 4.81
N ALA A 616 15.93 8.20 6.10
CA ALA A 616 17.11 7.54 6.62
C ALA A 616 17.28 6.13 6.05
N HIS A 617 16.20 5.35 6.02
CA HIS A 617 16.17 4.01 5.40
C HIS A 617 16.42 4.05 3.89
N LEU A 618 15.94 5.09 3.21
CA LEU A 618 16.27 5.31 1.81
C LEU A 618 17.78 5.53 1.62
N LEU A 619 18.40 6.37 2.46
CA LEU A 619 19.82 6.67 2.37
C LEU A 619 20.71 5.43 2.61
N ILE A 620 20.46 4.64 3.66
CA ILE A 620 21.25 3.42 3.95
C ILE A 620 21.07 2.31 2.90
N ASN A 621 19.90 2.24 2.28
CA ASN A 621 19.64 1.28 1.21
C ASN A 621 20.44 1.63 -0.04
N MET A 622 20.66 2.91 -0.31
CA MET A 622 21.34 3.36 -1.51
C MET A 622 22.86 3.56 -1.32
N VAL A 623 23.29 3.95 -0.11
CA VAL A 623 24.68 4.32 0.23
C VAL A 623 25.23 3.36 1.28
N HIS A 624 26.33 2.68 0.97
CA HIS A 624 27.03 1.85 1.94
C HIS A 624 27.76 2.71 2.99
N SER A 625 27.68 2.32 4.27
CA SER A 625 28.26 3.04 5.41
C SER A 625 27.90 4.52 5.41
N ILE A 626 26.60 4.82 5.43
CA ILE A 626 26.07 6.19 5.34
C ILE A 626 26.61 7.10 6.44
N GLU A 627 26.89 6.52 7.61
CA GLU A 627 27.43 7.19 8.80
C GLU A 627 28.75 7.91 8.50
N ASP A 628 29.62 7.28 7.70
CA ASP A 628 30.92 7.83 7.27
C ASP A 628 30.80 8.85 6.12
N ARG A 629 29.57 9.10 5.66
CA ARG A 629 29.26 9.87 4.44
C ARG A 629 28.24 10.98 4.69
N LEU A 630 27.79 11.16 5.93
CA LEU A 630 26.84 12.19 6.32
C LEU A 630 27.30 13.59 5.89
N SER A 631 28.61 13.88 5.91
CA SER A 631 29.17 15.17 5.47
C SER A 631 28.85 15.54 4.00
N ALA A 632 28.57 14.56 3.15
CA ALA A 632 28.18 14.76 1.75
C ALA A 632 26.66 14.96 1.55
N ILE A 633 25.88 14.89 2.64
CA ILE A 633 24.42 15.07 2.64
C ILE A 633 24.09 16.48 3.09
N CYS A 634 23.36 17.20 2.25
CA CYS A 634 22.70 18.45 2.61
C CYS A 634 21.20 18.20 2.78
N TYR A 635 20.64 18.61 3.91
CA TYR A 635 19.22 18.51 4.18
C TYR A 635 18.50 19.78 3.76
N VAL A 636 17.43 19.60 3.00
CA VAL A 636 16.57 20.68 2.54
C VAL A 636 15.14 20.41 3.00
N PHE A 637 14.53 21.46 3.52
CA PHE A 637 13.20 21.41 4.08
C PHE A 637 12.23 22.12 3.16
N THR A 638 11.12 21.46 2.82
CA THR A 638 10.12 22.01 1.90
C THR A 638 8.74 22.06 2.56
N LYS A 639 7.92 23.03 2.15
CA LYS A 639 6.54 23.19 2.65
C LYS A 639 6.45 23.45 4.16
N TYR A 640 7.54 23.85 4.80
CA TYR A 640 7.54 24.26 6.21
C TYR A 640 6.96 25.67 6.33
N PRO A 641 5.98 25.89 7.23
CA PRO A 641 5.50 27.23 7.53
C PRO A 641 6.65 28.13 7.98
N SER A 642 6.62 29.41 7.60
CA SER A 642 7.70 30.37 7.89
C SER A 642 7.91 30.65 9.37
N ASN A 643 6.93 30.31 10.22
CA ASN A 643 6.97 30.48 11.66
C ASN A 643 7.46 29.24 12.43
N VAL A 644 7.79 28.14 11.73
CA VAL A 644 8.28 26.91 12.36
C VAL A 644 9.79 26.95 12.45
N ASP A 645 10.32 26.82 13.66
CA ASP A 645 11.73 26.52 13.90
C ASP A 645 11.97 25.02 13.66
N ILE A 646 12.62 24.72 12.54
CA ILE A 646 12.90 23.36 12.09
C ILE A 646 13.87 22.66 13.05
N SER A 647 14.89 23.36 13.55
CA SER A 647 15.88 22.78 14.46
C SER A 647 15.23 22.37 15.77
N ALA A 648 14.38 23.26 16.33
CA ALA A 648 13.62 22.96 17.54
C ALA A 648 12.66 21.77 17.33
N LEU A 649 11.96 21.73 16.19
CA LEU A 649 11.05 20.62 15.87
C LEU A 649 11.77 19.27 15.76
N LEU A 650 12.94 19.23 15.11
CA LEU A 650 13.74 18.01 15.02
C LEU A 650 14.22 17.54 16.39
N PHE A 651 14.63 18.48 17.24
CA PHE A 651 15.02 18.20 18.61
C PHE A 651 13.86 17.63 19.44
N ASP A 652 12.65 18.21 19.30
CA ASP A 652 11.45 17.71 19.97
C ASP A 652 11.05 16.31 19.51
N ILE A 653 11.16 16.02 18.20
CA ILE A 653 10.95 14.66 17.68
C ILE A 653 11.92 13.70 18.34
N LYS A 654 13.22 14.04 18.38
CA LYS A 654 14.22 13.18 19.03
C LYS A 654 13.87 12.97 20.51
N ARG A 655 13.68 14.06 21.27
CA ARG A 655 13.49 14.02 22.72
C ARG A 655 12.21 13.32 23.15
N TRP A 656 11.09 13.60 22.48
CA TRP A 656 9.76 13.20 22.96
C TRP A 656 9.17 12.01 22.21
N LYS A 657 9.78 11.59 21.09
CA LYS A 657 9.32 10.43 20.32
C LYS A 657 10.37 9.35 20.28
N VAL A 658 11.59 9.68 19.85
CA VAL A 658 12.66 8.70 19.70
C VAL A 658 13.20 8.27 21.05
N ASP A 659 13.59 9.21 21.91
CA ASP A 659 14.21 8.92 23.20
C ASP A 659 13.23 8.29 24.20
N THR A 660 11.92 8.31 23.93
CA THR A 660 10.89 7.67 24.76
C THR A 660 10.39 6.33 24.22
N ASP A 661 10.72 5.97 22.98
CA ASP A 661 10.26 4.75 22.30
C ASP A 661 11.44 3.79 22.09
N PRO A 662 11.53 2.69 22.86
CA PRO A 662 12.65 1.74 22.76
C PRO A 662 12.82 1.12 21.37
N LEU A 663 11.76 1.03 20.56
CA LEU A 663 11.86 0.49 19.21
C LEU A 663 12.54 1.48 18.27
N LEU A 664 12.17 2.77 18.36
CA LEU A 664 12.81 3.82 17.56
C LEU A 664 14.27 4.05 17.96
N GLN A 665 14.62 3.88 19.24
CA GLN A 665 16.03 3.95 19.67
C GLN A 665 16.90 2.84 19.06
N ARG A 666 16.32 1.67 18.78
CA ARG A 666 17.03 0.54 18.15
C ARG A 666 17.28 0.76 16.65
N ASP A 667 16.53 1.66 16.02
CA ASP A 667 16.73 2.08 14.64
C ASP A 667 17.93 3.05 14.55
N THR A 668 19.14 2.48 14.65
CA THR A 668 20.40 3.23 14.72
C THR A 668 20.62 4.14 13.51
N VAL A 669 20.15 3.74 12.33
CA VAL A 669 20.25 4.54 11.09
C VAL A 669 19.38 5.78 11.20
N PHE A 670 18.12 5.62 11.62
CA PHE A 670 17.22 6.75 11.83
C PHE A 670 17.76 7.72 12.87
N VAL A 671 18.21 7.22 14.02
CA VAL A 671 18.79 8.04 15.10
C VAL A 671 20.01 8.82 14.59
N THR A 672 20.87 8.17 13.81
CA THR A 672 22.09 8.77 13.28
C THR A 672 21.78 9.90 12.29
N VAL A 673 20.89 9.65 11.33
CA VAL A 673 20.47 10.67 10.34
C VAL A 673 19.74 11.82 11.03
N LEU A 674 18.84 11.55 11.97
CA LEU A 674 18.13 12.59 12.72
C LEU A 674 19.09 13.47 13.52
N THR A 675 20.11 12.88 14.15
CA THR A 675 21.12 13.61 14.91
C THR A 675 21.95 14.53 13.99
N ASP A 676 22.41 14.03 12.85
CA ASP A 676 23.13 14.83 11.84
C ASP A 676 22.25 15.94 11.24
N MET A 677 20.95 15.68 11.07
CA MET A 677 19.98 16.72 10.67
C MET A 677 19.90 17.84 11.72
N ILE A 678 19.77 17.50 13.01
CA ILE A 678 19.72 18.47 14.10
C ILE A 678 20.98 19.34 14.08
N GLU A 679 22.17 18.72 14.10
CA GLU A 679 23.45 19.42 14.12
C GLU A 679 23.59 20.41 12.95
N LYS A 680 23.27 19.99 11.72
CA LYS A 680 23.36 20.85 10.53
C LYS A 680 22.31 21.97 10.48
N THR A 681 21.24 21.88 11.27
CA THR A 681 20.20 22.91 11.32
C THR A 681 20.38 23.94 12.45
N MET A 682 21.35 23.75 13.34
CA MET A 682 21.59 24.65 14.48
C MET A 682 21.93 26.09 14.05
N ASP A 683 22.69 26.26 12.96
CA ASP A 683 23.05 27.58 12.41
C ASP A 683 22.00 28.10 11.38
N GLY A 684 20.84 27.46 11.31
CA GLY A 684 19.74 27.78 10.41
C GLY A 684 19.49 26.70 9.36
N ALA A 685 18.26 26.20 9.33
CA ALA A 685 17.82 25.19 8.37
C ALA A 685 17.63 25.74 6.94
N GLU A 686 17.95 24.93 5.94
CA GLU A 686 17.69 25.25 4.53
C GLU A 686 16.20 25.05 4.18
N ASN A 687 15.36 26.03 4.53
CA ASN A 687 13.96 26.02 4.12
C ASN A 687 13.78 26.61 2.71
N ILE A 688 13.25 25.82 1.78
CA ILE A 688 12.92 26.27 0.42
C ILE A 688 11.49 26.79 0.37
N ASP A 689 11.37 28.08 0.07
CA ASP A 689 10.16 28.71 -0.46
C ASP A 689 10.35 28.96 -1.97
N PRO A 690 9.77 28.14 -2.87
CA PRO A 690 9.97 28.30 -4.31
C PRO A 690 9.42 29.61 -4.88
N ILE A 691 8.50 30.27 -4.18
CA ILE A 691 7.82 31.49 -4.66
C ILE A 691 8.62 32.73 -4.25
N ARG A 692 9.10 32.76 -3.01
CA ARG A 692 9.76 33.96 -2.43
C ARG A 692 11.27 33.81 -2.24
N GLY A 693 11.79 32.59 -2.25
CA GLY A 693 13.19 32.30 -1.97
C GLY A 693 14.15 32.73 -3.09
N ASP A 694 15.44 32.77 -2.73
CA ASP A 694 16.53 33.01 -3.68
C ASP A 694 17.35 31.72 -3.88
N PRO A 695 17.38 31.13 -5.10
CA PRO A 695 18.14 29.91 -5.36
C PRO A 695 19.65 30.09 -5.16
N LYS A 696 20.17 31.33 -5.22
CA LYS A 696 21.60 31.64 -5.05
C LYS A 696 22.15 31.18 -3.71
N THR A 697 21.37 31.32 -2.63
CA THR A 697 21.80 30.99 -1.26
C THR A 697 22.12 29.51 -1.14
N ILE A 698 21.25 28.68 -1.70
CA ILE A 698 21.36 27.22 -1.64
C ILE A 698 22.48 26.72 -2.56
N ILE A 699 22.58 27.24 -3.78
CA ILE A 699 23.65 26.87 -4.71
C ILE A 699 25.03 27.24 -4.16
N LYS A 700 25.18 28.38 -3.49
CA LYS A 700 26.43 28.76 -2.82
C LYS A 700 26.86 27.74 -1.75
N LYS A 701 25.91 27.18 -1.01
CA LYS A 701 26.19 26.14 -0.01
C LYS A 701 26.61 24.83 -0.68
N PHE A 702 25.94 24.40 -1.75
CA PHE A 702 26.35 23.20 -2.50
C PHE A 702 27.71 23.30 -3.15
N LYS A 703 28.13 24.49 -3.59
CA LYS A 703 29.50 24.68 -4.11
C LYS A 703 30.56 24.34 -3.07
N LYS A 704 30.29 24.59 -1.79
CA LYS A 704 31.23 24.34 -0.68
C LYS A 704 31.18 22.91 -0.14
N ALA A 705 30.04 22.22 -0.30
CA ALA A 705 29.87 20.85 0.18
C ALA A 705 30.82 19.88 -0.55
N GLN A 706 31.37 18.91 0.17
CA GLN A 706 32.13 17.82 -0.42
C GLN A 706 31.17 16.75 -0.96
N GLY A 707 31.52 16.14 -2.10
CA GLY A 707 30.76 15.03 -2.65
C GLY A 707 31.34 13.68 -2.22
N ILE A 708 30.51 12.64 -2.32
CA ILE A 708 30.95 11.25 -2.25
C ILE A 708 31.84 10.98 -3.47
N MET A 709 33.12 10.73 -3.22
CA MET A 709 34.09 10.31 -4.23
C MET A 709 33.93 8.81 -4.51
N PHE A 710 34.31 8.37 -5.72
CA PHE A 710 34.20 6.99 -6.19
C PHE A 710 32.80 6.38 -5.97
N PRO A 711 31.74 6.96 -6.59
CA PRO A 711 30.37 6.50 -6.36
C PRO A 711 30.13 5.02 -6.69
N ASN A 712 30.94 4.45 -7.59
CA ASN A 712 30.93 3.03 -7.94
C ASN A 712 31.15 2.08 -6.76
N GLU A 713 31.92 2.51 -5.75
CA GLU A 713 32.25 1.73 -4.55
C GLU A 713 31.24 1.95 -3.42
N VAL A 714 30.59 3.11 -3.39
CA VAL A 714 29.74 3.53 -2.28
C VAL A 714 28.26 3.24 -2.53
N PHE A 715 27.78 3.47 -3.75
CA PHE A 715 26.36 3.29 -4.06
C PHE A 715 26.07 1.83 -4.40
N LYS A 716 25.01 1.26 -3.81
CA LYS A 716 24.61 -0.13 -4.05
C LYS A 716 23.22 -0.19 -4.65
N PHE A 717 22.99 -1.28 -5.38
CA PHE A 717 21.66 -1.63 -5.87
C PHE A 717 20.80 -2.08 -4.69
N SER A 718 19.58 -1.54 -4.59
CA SER A 718 18.60 -1.91 -3.56
C SER A 718 17.20 -1.86 -4.15
N MET A 719 16.36 -2.84 -3.85
CA MET A 719 14.93 -2.83 -4.20
C MET A 719 14.10 -2.92 -2.93
N SER A 720 12.90 -2.34 -2.94
CA SER A 720 11.92 -2.53 -1.86
C SER A 720 11.56 -4.01 -1.68
N GLU A 721 11.14 -4.39 -0.47
CA GLU A 721 10.70 -5.76 -0.15
C GLU A 721 9.53 -6.21 -1.03
N GLU A 722 8.54 -5.32 -1.25
CA GLU A 722 7.41 -5.58 -2.17
C GLU A 722 7.92 -5.91 -3.58
N THR A 723 8.90 -5.16 -4.08
CA THR A 723 9.51 -5.41 -5.38
C THR A 723 10.29 -6.72 -5.41
N GLN A 724 11.01 -7.06 -4.33
CA GLN A 724 11.69 -8.36 -4.22
C GLN A 724 10.70 -9.53 -4.28
N ALA A 725 9.58 -9.42 -3.57
CA ALA A 725 8.50 -10.40 -3.62
C ALA A 725 7.90 -10.51 -5.03
N CYS A 726 7.65 -9.39 -5.72
CA CYS A 726 7.20 -9.38 -7.11
C CYS A 726 8.20 -10.05 -8.06
N VAL A 727 9.50 -9.79 -7.91
CA VAL A 727 10.55 -10.45 -8.69
C VAL A 727 10.57 -11.95 -8.43
N ALA A 728 10.55 -12.38 -7.17
CA ALA A 728 10.52 -13.80 -6.81
C ALA A 728 9.29 -14.50 -7.42
N ASN A 729 8.11 -13.88 -7.33
CA ASN A 729 6.88 -14.37 -7.92
C ASN A 729 6.96 -14.48 -9.45
N GLN A 730 7.50 -13.47 -10.14
CA GLN A 730 7.68 -13.52 -11.60
C GLN A 730 8.64 -14.64 -12.01
N VAL A 731 9.77 -14.74 -11.31
CA VAL A 731 10.82 -15.73 -11.58
C VAL A 731 10.30 -17.16 -11.39
N GLN A 732 9.60 -17.43 -10.29
CA GLN A 732 8.97 -18.73 -10.03
C GLN A 732 7.95 -19.10 -11.12
N ARG A 733 7.15 -18.13 -11.57
CA ARG A 733 6.16 -18.32 -12.64
C ARG A 733 6.83 -18.62 -13.98
N ASP A 734 7.85 -17.85 -14.36
CA ASP A 734 8.55 -18.07 -15.62
C ASP A 734 9.25 -19.44 -15.61
N ASN A 735 9.87 -19.86 -14.50
CA ASN A 735 10.42 -21.22 -14.34
C ASN A 735 9.37 -22.31 -14.49
N SER A 736 8.21 -22.15 -13.84
CA SER A 736 7.10 -23.10 -13.97
C SER A 736 6.63 -23.17 -15.42
N SER A 737 6.56 -22.02 -16.10
CA SER A 737 6.11 -21.91 -17.48
C SER A 737 7.09 -22.58 -18.45
N VAL A 738 8.40 -22.52 -18.20
CA VAL A 738 9.42 -23.31 -18.93
C VAL A 738 9.13 -24.81 -18.81
N ARG A 739 8.92 -25.32 -17.59
CA ARG A 739 8.64 -26.75 -17.36
C ARG A 739 7.36 -27.21 -18.04
N TYR A 740 6.29 -26.41 -17.99
CA TYR A 740 5.04 -26.72 -18.68
C TYR A 740 5.22 -26.68 -20.20
N ALA A 741 5.90 -25.67 -20.75
CA ALA A 741 6.17 -25.58 -22.17
C ALA A 741 6.98 -26.79 -22.69
N LEU A 742 7.99 -27.24 -21.92
CA LEU A 742 8.74 -28.48 -22.21
C LEU A 742 7.83 -29.71 -22.23
N LYS A 743 6.94 -29.87 -21.25
CA LYS A 743 5.97 -30.97 -21.18
C LYS A 743 5.09 -31.05 -22.44
N TYR A 744 4.71 -29.90 -23.00
CA TYR A 744 3.91 -29.81 -24.23
C TYR A 744 4.73 -29.69 -25.51
N LYS A 745 6.07 -29.74 -25.43
CA LYS A 745 7.01 -29.59 -26.55
C LYS A 745 6.85 -28.25 -27.31
N ASP A 746 6.45 -27.21 -26.60
CA ASP A 746 6.31 -25.85 -27.15
C ASP A 746 7.65 -25.10 -27.03
N ILE A 747 8.54 -25.31 -28.00
CA ILE A 747 9.91 -24.78 -27.96
C ILE A 747 9.94 -23.25 -28.02
N ASP A 748 9.05 -22.63 -28.80
CA ASP A 748 8.98 -21.17 -28.91
C ASP A 748 8.63 -20.54 -27.56
N LEU A 749 7.73 -21.19 -26.80
CA LEU A 749 7.35 -20.75 -25.47
C LEU A 749 8.48 -20.96 -24.44
N VAL A 750 9.22 -22.07 -24.54
CA VAL A 750 10.43 -22.29 -23.72
C VAL A 750 11.45 -21.17 -23.95
N VAL A 751 11.78 -20.89 -25.23
CA VAL A 751 12.74 -19.84 -25.60
C VAL A 751 12.27 -18.47 -25.11
N TYR A 752 10.97 -18.18 -25.22
CA TYR A 752 10.39 -16.93 -24.73
C TYR A 752 10.63 -16.73 -23.22
N TYR A 753 10.28 -17.71 -22.38
CA TYR A 753 10.46 -17.57 -20.92
C TYR A 753 11.92 -17.61 -20.50
N LEU A 754 12.77 -18.42 -21.16
CA LEU A 754 14.22 -18.40 -20.91
C LEU A 754 14.83 -17.04 -21.24
N ASN A 755 14.39 -16.38 -22.33
CA ASN A 755 14.85 -15.03 -22.66
C ASN A 755 14.36 -13.97 -21.66
N LYS A 756 13.15 -14.13 -21.10
CA LYS A 756 12.66 -13.30 -19.99
C LYS A 756 13.53 -13.44 -18.75
N LEU A 757 13.81 -14.67 -18.31
CA LEU A 757 14.68 -14.95 -17.17
C LEU A 757 16.11 -14.45 -17.40
N LYS A 758 16.67 -14.66 -18.59
CA LYS A 758 17.98 -14.13 -19.00
C LYS A 758 18.03 -12.61 -18.90
N THR A 759 16.97 -11.94 -19.35
CA THR A 759 16.83 -10.49 -19.30
C THR A 759 16.80 -10.01 -17.85
N LEU A 760 16.00 -10.63 -16.99
CA LEU A 760 15.94 -10.29 -15.56
C LEU A 760 17.29 -10.51 -14.87
N LYS A 761 17.96 -11.64 -15.13
CA LYS A 761 19.32 -11.92 -14.66
C LYS A 761 20.28 -10.79 -15.02
N HIS A 762 20.30 -10.37 -16.28
CA HIS A 762 21.18 -9.29 -16.74
C HIS A 762 20.85 -7.92 -16.14
N LEU A 763 19.56 -7.59 -15.99
CA LEU A 763 19.12 -6.32 -15.45
C LEU A 763 19.39 -6.20 -13.95
N LEU A 764 19.01 -7.22 -13.18
CA LEU A 764 19.03 -7.16 -11.72
C LEU A 764 20.38 -7.52 -11.12
N LYS A 765 21.18 -8.38 -11.79
CA LYS A 765 22.42 -8.96 -11.24
C LYS A 765 22.19 -9.56 -9.83
N HIS A 766 20.96 -10.03 -9.57
CA HIS A 766 20.50 -10.52 -8.28
C HIS A 766 20.46 -12.04 -8.26
N LYS A 767 20.82 -12.64 -7.11
CA LYS A 767 20.94 -14.10 -6.95
C LYS A 767 19.67 -14.86 -7.35
N THR A 768 18.50 -14.40 -6.91
CA THR A 768 17.21 -15.05 -7.25
C THR A 768 16.96 -15.20 -8.75
N ALA A 769 17.27 -14.16 -9.55
CA ALA A 769 17.09 -14.23 -11.00
C ALA A 769 18.18 -15.05 -11.69
N GLN A 770 19.40 -15.04 -11.13
CA GLN A 770 20.51 -15.87 -11.58
C GLN A 770 20.20 -17.36 -11.40
N ASP A 771 19.90 -17.78 -10.16
CA ASP A 771 19.67 -19.18 -9.79
C ASP A 771 18.51 -19.75 -10.61
N ALA A 772 17.42 -18.99 -10.73
CA ALA A 772 16.27 -19.44 -11.50
C ALA A 772 16.55 -19.59 -13.01
N TYR A 773 17.35 -18.70 -13.60
CA TYR A 773 17.74 -18.85 -14.99
C TYR A 773 18.62 -20.08 -15.21
N GLU A 774 19.54 -20.36 -14.28
CA GLU A 774 20.40 -21.55 -14.33
C GLU A 774 19.62 -22.85 -14.13
N ASP A 775 18.68 -22.86 -13.17
CA ASP A 775 17.74 -23.97 -12.98
C ASP A 775 16.91 -24.21 -14.24
N ALA A 776 16.40 -23.14 -14.86
CA ALA A 776 15.61 -23.24 -16.08
C ALA A 776 16.39 -23.78 -17.27
N LEU A 777 17.69 -23.49 -17.37
CA LEU A 777 18.59 -24.01 -18.39
C LEU A 777 18.94 -25.50 -18.20
N HIS A 778 18.84 -26.00 -16.96
CA HIS A 778 19.13 -27.40 -16.66
C HIS A 778 17.97 -28.34 -17.07
N PHE A 779 16.73 -27.84 -17.11
CA PHE A 779 15.57 -28.60 -17.63
C PHE A 779 15.64 -28.74 -19.15
#